data_AF-A0A9P7A3J4-F1
#
_entry.id   AF-A0A9P7A3J4-F1
#
_cell.length_a   1.000
_cell.length_b   1.000
_cell.length_c   1.000
_cell.angle_alpha   90.00
_cell.angle_beta   90.00
_cell.angle_gamma   90.00
#
_symmetry.space_group_name_H-M   'P 1'
#
loop_
_entity.id
_entity.type
_entity.pdbx_description
1 polymer ?
#
loop_
_entity_poly.entity_id
_entity_poly.type
_entity_poly.pdbx_seq_one_letter_code
_entity_poly.pdbx_strand_id
1 'polypeptide(L)'
;MTAITQNLPRFISDLGISIIGEKCYSSLVENLNVGDVDCLKYSLSKGLGIGIVVGGSVMKVPQLLLILSGRSARGLSLPAYVLETLAYAITAAYSYRNEFPFSTYGENLFLTIQNTIITLLIIYFPTPSLRNAQAIGPQLAIASAASVASVVALYILPKDILSLLQMATLPLSLFSKLPQIMQNSQAQSTGQLSAFAVVSQIVGCLARLFTTATEVGDLIVTAGFALALILNLVLGAQMWMYWENDQKEDFGKTQIGSLSEKEKEDWESERQGRVDVVVTPKSPVPRHTASPSGRKWARKALLVPEILLDIFAHVNESVDLPSDDSSCERSLARQSLASLATTCKTFHEPAMDLLWANIDDDAGPSWSEGVEPLSEHETCQFLRHAVRVRSIDISSDRNFHLLTVFPTETCMFPMLQSLVWQAEDPNNIYLHFFLSHTLRFGYLSAIHPALKSIGTRAPLEALTIGDAGGAEDLTVDESFLLAETIRSCTQLRHLGCPPLEWEAWNHLSNLPTLLELEISSGSWPLDRHDLKFAPFLNVTILNFYVQTAPYTITALQRSEFPSLQQFEMHVQVMPFAQAEQLFCALSQCNAYHTLEYIVIFCFDSDGESDEEQPDKSFTAISRFLHFTQLRTLGLVFENYPVYLDNDLLLQAMSSWRHIRYMTLANHQLRPPPITFRGLFDGLRLCPDLDSLQLHVDAVNIDIDPETESFQHTSLQKFNVGFSNVEDVEAAARIIFTMLPGVEQVRHADENEWDKVNKHLEYLKSSAALRHQEPAPDT
;
A
#
# COMPACT_ATOMS: atom_id res chain seq x y z
N MET A 1 16.87 -22.00 -43.29
CA MET A 1 15.69 -21.93 -42.39
C MET A 1 14.50 -22.70 -42.95
N THR A 2 14.10 -22.50 -44.21
CA THR A 2 13.01 -23.24 -44.89
C THR A 2 13.02 -24.77 -44.68
N ALA A 3 14.19 -25.42 -44.71
CA ALA A 3 14.30 -26.87 -44.44
C ALA A 3 13.79 -27.33 -43.05
N ILE A 4 13.61 -26.42 -42.09
CA ILE A 4 13.00 -26.72 -40.79
C ILE A 4 11.47 -26.57 -40.86
N THR A 5 10.97 -25.49 -41.48
CA THR A 5 9.51 -25.26 -41.61
C THR A 5 8.84 -26.24 -42.57
N GLN A 6 9.55 -26.70 -43.60
CA GLN A 6 9.11 -27.77 -44.51
C GLN A 6 9.09 -29.17 -43.87
N ASN A 7 9.66 -29.34 -42.67
CA ASN A 7 9.65 -30.60 -41.91
C ASN A 7 8.80 -30.50 -40.62
N LEU A 8 7.84 -29.58 -40.58
CA LEU A 8 6.88 -29.50 -39.48
C LEU A 8 6.04 -30.80 -39.37
N PRO A 9 5.77 -31.32 -38.16
CA PRO A 9 4.85 -32.44 -37.96
C PRO A 9 3.48 -32.18 -38.56
N ARG A 10 2.86 -33.22 -39.16
CA ARG A 10 1.59 -33.08 -39.89
C ARG A 10 0.48 -32.37 -39.10
N PHE A 11 0.36 -32.63 -37.80
CA PHE A 11 -0.64 -31.96 -36.97
C PHE A 11 -0.49 -30.41 -36.91
N ILE A 12 0.71 -29.88 -37.17
CA ILE A 12 0.98 -28.44 -37.26
C ILE A 12 0.74 -27.93 -38.68
N SER A 13 1.15 -28.67 -39.72
CA SER A 13 0.87 -28.28 -41.10
C SER A 13 -0.62 -28.27 -41.41
N ASP A 14 -1.33 -29.33 -41.01
CA ASP A 14 -2.75 -29.51 -41.30
C ASP A 14 -3.59 -28.44 -40.57
N LEU A 15 -3.18 -28.07 -39.34
CA LEU A 15 -3.76 -26.96 -38.59
C LEU A 15 -3.45 -25.59 -39.23
N GLY A 16 -2.21 -25.35 -39.66
CA GLY A 16 -1.82 -24.11 -40.34
C GLY A 16 -2.54 -23.91 -41.67
N ILE A 17 -2.57 -24.95 -42.51
CA ILE A 17 -3.30 -24.99 -43.77
C ILE A 17 -4.80 -24.76 -43.56
N SER A 18 -5.39 -25.31 -42.47
CA SER A 18 -6.78 -25.07 -42.10
C SER A 18 -7.08 -23.62 -41.70
N ILE A 19 -6.14 -22.93 -41.03
CA ILE A 19 -6.34 -21.56 -40.54
C ILE A 19 -6.08 -20.48 -41.60
N ILE A 20 -4.97 -20.57 -42.35
CA ILE A 20 -4.55 -19.55 -43.33
C ILE A 20 -4.66 -19.99 -44.80
N GLY A 21 -5.01 -21.24 -45.08
CA GLY A 21 -5.12 -21.79 -46.42
C GLY A 21 -3.77 -22.23 -47.01
N GLU A 22 -3.79 -23.29 -47.80
CA GLU A 22 -2.63 -23.93 -48.44
C GLU A 22 -1.67 -22.93 -49.12
N LYS A 23 -2.21 -21.96 -49.86
CA LYS A 23 -1.43 -20.93 -50.56
C LYS A 23 -0.61 -20.04 -49.61
N CYS A 24 -1.24 -19.52 -48.56
CA CYS A 24 -0.56 -18.65 -47.61
C CYS A 24 0.32 -19.43 -46.63
N TYR A 25 -0.05 -20.68 -46.32
CA TYR A 25 0.83 -21.59 -45.58
C TYR A 25 2.13 -21.86 -46.36
N SER A 26 2.03 -22.23 -47.64
CA SER A 26 3.23 -22.47 -48.46
C SER A 26 4.06 -21.21 -48.69
N SER A 27 3.42 -20.07 -49.02
CA SER A 27 4.13 -18.80 -49.22
C SER A 27 4.83 -18.32 -47.94
N LEU A 28 4.11 -18.26 -46.81
CA LEU A 28 4.57 -17.58 -45.60
C LEU A 28 5.32 -18.49 -44.61
N VAL A 29 4.98 -19.79 -44.53
CA VAL A 29 5.57 -20.73 -43.57
C VAL A 29 6.64 -21.62 -44.22
N GLU A 30 6.31 -22.31 -45.32
CA GLU A 30 7.24 -23.24 -45.98
C GLU A 30 8.38 -22.52 -46.71
N ASN A 31 8.04 -21.44 -47.43
CA ASN A 31 8.98 -20.66 -48.23
C ASN A 31 9.48 -19.38 -47.54
N LEU A 32 8.91 -19.00 -46.39
CA LEU A 32 9.27 -17.82 -45.59
C LEU A 32 9.23 -16.49 -46.39
N ASN A 33 8.32 -16.37 -47.36
CA ASN A 33 8.18 -15.19 -48.20
C ASN A 33 7.41 -14.06 -47.49
N VAL A 34 8.05 -13.37 -46.54
CA VAL A 34 7.47 -12.24 -45.81
C VAL A 34 7.12 -11.04 -46.73
N GLY A 35 7.60 -11.05 -47.99
CA GLY A 35 7.20 -10.08 -49.02
C GLY A 35 5.80 -10.31 -49.60
N ASP A 36 5.14 -11.43 -49.29
CA ASP A 36 3.74 -11.68 -49.66
C ASP A 36 2.78 -10.90 -48.74
N VAL A 37 2.67 -9.60 -49.02
CA VAL A 37 1.93 -8.63 -48.20
C VAL A 37 0.46 -9.02 -48.01
N ASP A 38 -0.17 -9.67 -48.99
CA ASP A 38 -1.59 -10.02 -48.92
C ASP A 38 -1.82 -11.30 -48.12
N CYS A 39 -0.99 -12.35 -48.29
CA CYS A 39 -1.01 -13.47 -47.36
C CYS A 39 -0.57 -13.10 -45.94
N LEU A 40 0.34 -12.13 -45.77
CA LEU A 40 0.75 -11.63 -44.46
C LEU A 40 -0.41 -10.91 -43.74
N LYS A 41 -1.11 -9.99 -44.42
CA LYS A 41 -2.32 -9.33 -43.87
C LYS A 41 -3.41 -10.34 -43.52
N TYR A 42 -3.68 -11.29 -44.41
CA TYR A 42 -4.71 -12.31 -44.20
C TYR A 42 -4.37 -13.23 -43.01
N SER A 43 -3.12 -13.68 -42.92
CA SER A 43 -2.65 -14.53 -41.81
C SER A 43 -2.69 -13.79 -40.47
N LEU A 44 -2.28 -12.52 -40.45
CA LEU A 44 -2.38 -11.67 -39.26
C LEU A 44 -3.83 -11.44 -38.85
N SER A 45 -4.74 -11.22 -39.81
CA SER A 45 -6.18 -11.08 -39.55
C SER A 45 -6.75 -12.33 -38.87
N LYS A 46 -6.49 -13.52 -39.42
CA LYS A 46 -6.94 -14.79 -38.84
C LYS A 46 -6.35 -15.06 -37.46
N GLY A 47 -5.07 -14.77 -37.25
CA GLY A 47 -4.43 -14.88 -35.94
C GLY A 47 -5.06 -13.97 -34.89
N LEU A 48 -5.28 -12.69 -35.22
CA LEU A 48 -5.96 -11.72 -34.35
C LEU A 48 -7.41 -12.12 -34.06
N GLY A 49 -8.16 -12.57 -35.07
CA GLY A 49 -9.54 -13.03 -34.93
C GLY A 49 -9.67 -14.23 -33.97
N ILE A 50 -8.79 -15.23 -34.11
CA ILE A 50 -8.75 -16.38 -33.19
C ILE A 50 -8.40 -15.93 -31.76
N GLY A 51 -7.42 -15.04 -31.59
CA GLY A 51 -7.06 -14.49 -30.28
C GLY A 51 -8.21 -13.73 -29.59
N ILE A 52 -8.96 -12.93 -30.36
CA ILE A 52 -10.15 -12.21 -29.88
C ILE A 52 -11.25 -13.19 -29.42
N VAL A 53 -11.54 -14.23 -30.22
CA VAL A 53 -12.53 -15.25 -29.88
C VAL A 53 -12.14 -16.00 -28.61
N VAL A 54 -10.88 -16.47 -28.49
CA VAL A 54 -10.38 -17.18 -27.31
C VAL A 54 -10.42 -16.30 -26.06
N GLY A 55 -10.05 -15.01 -26.17
CA GLY A 55 -10.21 -14.05 -25.08
C GLY A 55 -11.66 -13.92 -24.61
N GLY A 56 -12.59 -13.74 -25.55
CA GLY A 56 -14.04 -13.69 -25.29
C GLY A 56 -14.58 -14.94 -24.59
N SER A 57 -14.06 -16.13 -24.91
CA SER A 57 -14.42 -17.39 -24.23
C SER A 57 -14.01 -17.46 -22.76
N VAL A 58 -13.03 -16.66 -22.31
CA VAL A 58 -12.49 -16.70 -20.94
C VAL A 58 -12.96 -15.51 -20.08
N MET A 59 -13.24 -14.35 -20.68
CA MET A 59 -13.41 -13.07 -19.94
C MET A 59 -14.46 -13.07 -18.82
N LYS A 60 -15.56 -13.86 -18.92
CA LYS A 60 -16.60 -13.90 -17.87
C LYS A 60 -16.48 -15.13 -16.96
N VAL A 61 -15.56 -16.07 -17.23
CA VAL A 61 -15.36 -17.30 -16.45
C VAL A 61 -14.98 -17.03 -14.98
N PRO A 62 -14.06 -16.08 -14.65
CA PRO A 62 -13.73 -15.79 -13.25
C PRO A 62 -14.96 -15.34 -12.43
N GLN A 63 -15.83 -14.54 -13.04
CA GLN A 63 -17.05 -14.07 -12.39
C GLN A 63 -18.08 -15.20 -12.21
N LEU A 64 -18.21 -16.09 -13.19
CA LEU A 64 -19.05 -17.28 -13.09
C LEU A 64 -18.59 -18.21 -11.96
N LEU A 65 -17.27 -18.38 -11.79
CA LEU A 65 -16.69 -19.14 -10.67
C LEU A 65 -16.99 -18.49 -9.32
N LEU A 66 -16.86 -17.16 -9.19
CA LEU A 66 -17.18 -16.43 -7.94
C LEU A 66 -18.64 -16.57 -7.51
N ILE A 67 -19.59 -16.56 -8.46
CA ILE A 67 -21.02 -16.77 -8.14
C ILE A 67 -21.28 -18.19 -7.64
N LEU A 68 -20.60 -19.19 -8.22
CA LEU A 68 -20.74 -20.60 -7.85
C LEU A 68 -20.08 -20.93 -6.51
N SER A 69 -18.88 -20.41 -6.24
CA SER A 69 -18.17 -20.64 -4.97
C SER A 69 -18.84 -19.91 -3.80
N GLY A 70 -19.21 -18.64 -3.99
CA GLY A 70 -19.93 -17.84 -3.00
C GLY A 70 -21.43 -18.16 -2.87
N ARG A 71 -21.98 -19.02 -3.75
CA ARG A 71 -23.42 -19.34 -3.88
C ARG A 71 -24.33 -18.11 -3.81
N SER A 72 -23.90 -17.02 -4.44
CA SER A 72 -24.45 -15.68 -4.22
C SER A 72 -24.21 -14.79 -5.43
N ALA A 73 -25.25 -14.07 -5.84
CA ALA A 73 -25.20 -13.07 -6.92
C ALA A 73 -25.25 -11.62 -6.40
N ARG A 74 -24.96 -11.42 -5.11
CA ARG A 74 -25.06 -10.11 -4.44
C ARG A 74 -24.14 -9.08 -5.09
N GLY A 75 -24.68 -7.92 -5.44
CA GLY A 75 -23.95 -6.84 -6.13
C GLY A 75 -24.04 -6.88 -7.67
N LEU A 76 -24.61 -7.93 -8.27
CA LEU A 76 -24.82 -8.01 -9.72
C LEU A 76 -26.17 -7.45 -10.13
N SER A 77 -26.17 -6.53 -11.11
CA SER A 77 -27.38 -5.90 -11.64
C SER A 77 -28.02 -6.76 -12.73
N LEU A 78 -29.11 -7.47 -12.41
CA LEU A 78 -29.84 -8.31 -13.37
C LEU A 78 -30.24 -7.53 -14.66
N PRO A 79 -30.78 -6.29 -14.61
CA PRO A 79 -31.08 -5.53 -15.82
C PRO A 79 -29.85 -5.23 -16.69
N ALA A 80 -28.68 -4.99 -16.09
CA ALA A 80 -27.45 -4.76 -16.83
C ALA A 80 -27.00 -6.04 -17.56
N TYR A 81 -27.04 -7.20 -16.90
CA TYR A 81 -26.70 -8.48 -17.54
C TYR A 81 -27.70 -8.88 -18.64
N VAL A 82 -28.99 -8.59 -18.48
CA VAL A 82 -29.99 -8.80 -19.54
C VAL A 82 -29.71 -7.92 -20.76
N LEU A 83 -29.43 -6.62 -20.56
CA LEU A 83 -29.11 -5.71 -21.67
C LEU A 83 -27.78 -6.05 -22.36
N GLU A 84 -26.74 -6.41 -21.60
CA GLU A 84 -25.45 -6.85 -22.15
C GLU A 84 -25.60 -8.16 -22.96
N THR A 85 -26.35 -9.13 -22.44
CA THR A 85 -26.67 -10.38 -23.15
C THR A 85 -27.42 -10.11 -24.46
N LEU A 86 -28.41 -9.22 -24.43
CA LEU A 86 -29.19 -8.85 -25.61
C LEU A 86 -28.32 -8.17 -26.69
N ALA A 87 -27.40 -7.28 -26.29
CA ALA A 87 -26.51 -6.60 -27.23
C ALA A 87 -25.53 -7.56 -27.94
N TYR A 88 -24.93 -8.51 -27.20
CA TYR A 88 -24.10 -9.56 -27.79
C TYR A 88 -24.93 -10.51 -28.67
N ALA A 89 -26.15 -10.86 -28.25
CA ALA A 89 -27.04 -11.76 -29.00
C ALA A 89 -27.49 -11.14 -30.34
N ILE A 90 -27.83 -9.85 -30.36
CA ILE A 90 -28.10 -9.09 -31.60
C ILE A 90 -26.88 -9.10 -32.51
N THR A 91 -25.69 -8.82 -31.98
CA THR A 91 -24.44 -8.76 -32.75
C THR A 91 -24.06 -10.11 -33.36
N ALA A 92 -24.19 -11.20 -32.59
CA ALA A 92 -23.97 -12.56 -33.07
C ALA A 92 -25.03 -12.97 -34.11
N ALA A 93 -26.31 -12.66 -33.90
CA ALA A 93 -27.38 -12.96 -34.84
C ALA A 93 -27.24 -12.19 -36.16
N TYR A 94 -26.94 -10.89 -36.13
CA TYR A 94 -26.69 -10.08 -37.32
C TYR A 94 -25.54 -10.66 -38.16
N SER A 95 -24.40 -10.94 -37.51
CA SER A 95 -23.20 -11.46 -38.16
C SER A 95 -23.42 -12.85 -38.77
N TYR A 96 -24.09 -13.74 -38.04
CA TYR A 96 -24.42 -15.08 -38.52
C TYR A 96 -25.41 -15.04 -39.69
N ARG A 97 -26.44 -14.17 -39.65
CA ARG A 97 -27.43 -14.06 -40.74
C ARG A 97 -26.90 -13.35 -41.99
N ASN A 98 -25.74 -12.70 -41.91
CA ASN A 98 -25.00 -12.17 -43.06
C ASN A 98 -23.78 -13.01 -43.44
N GLU A 99 -23.68 -14.24 -42.92
CA GLU A 99 -22.68 -15.25 -43.30
C GLU A 99 -21.22 -14.81 -43.08
N PHE A 100 -21.00 -13.92 -42.09
CA PHE A 100 -19.66 -13.43 -41.75
C PHE A 100 -18.78 -14.53 -41.10
N PRO A 101 -17.45 -14.48 -41.25
CA PRO A 101 -16.55 -15.44 -40.63
C PRO A 101 -16.66 -15.49 -39.11
N PHE A 102 -16.52 -16.69 -38.54
CA PHE A 102 -16.59 -16.92 -37.09
C PHE A 102 -15.53 -16.10 -36.30
N SER A 103 -14.39 -15.79 -36.94
CA SER A 103 -13.35 -14.89 -36.43
C SER A 103 -13.86 -13.48 -36.10
N THR A 104 -14.95 -13.02 -36.71
CA THR A 104 -15.51 -11.67 -36.51
C THR A 104 -16.55 -11.62 -35.38
N TYR A 105 -17.30 -12.70 -35.14
CA TYR A 105 -18.44 -12.69 -34.19
C TYR A 105 -18.37 -13.73 -33.06
N GLY A 106 -17.41 -14.66 -33.09
CA GLY A 106 -17.31 -15.75 -32.12
C GLY A 106 -17.16 -15.29 -30.66
N GLU A 107 -16.49 -14.16 -30.41
CA GLU A 107 -16.43 -13.57 -29.07
C GLU A 107 -17.84 -13.23 -28.53
N ASN A 108 -18.71 -12.68 -29.38
CA ASN A 108 -20.07 -12.29 -29.01
C ASN A 108 -20.93 -13.53 -28.72
N LEU A 109 -20.75 -14.62 -29.49
CA LEU A 109 -21.43 -15.89 -29.22
C LEU A 109 -21.05 -16.45 -27.84
N PHE A 110 -19.76 -16.53 -27.52
CA PHE A 110 -19.30 -17.03 -26.22
C PHE A 110 -19.68 -16.10 -25.06
N LEU A 111 -19.66 -14.77 -25.27
CA LEU A 111 -20.09 -13.80 -24.26
C LEU A 111 -21.60 -13.86 -24.02
N THR A 112 -22.44 -14.04 -25.06
CA THR A 112 -23.88 -14.32 -24.91
C THR A 112 -24.12 -15.58 -24.07
N ILE A 113 -23.40 -16.67 -24.33
CA ILE A 113 -23.56 -17.93 -23.57
C ILE A 113 -23.16 -17.72 -22.10
N GLN A 114 -21.97 -17.16 -21.83
CA GLN A 114 -21.50 -16.91 -20.46
C GLN A 114 -22.44 -15.98 -19.68
N ASN A 115 -22.84 -14.85 -20.28
CA ASN A 115 -23.76 -13.92 -19.64
C ASN A 115 -25.17 -14.50 -19.46
N THR A 116 -25.64 -15.40 -20.34
CA THR A 116 -26.93 -16.10 -20.14
C THR A 116 -26.85 -17.01 -18.91
N ILE A 117 -25.74 -17.74 -18.73
CA ILE A 117 -25.53 -18.57 -17.54
C ILE A 117 -25.46 -17.69 -16.28
N ILE A 118 -24.71 -16.58 -16.30
CA ILE A 118 -24.66 -15.62 -15.19
C ILE A 118 -26.06 -15.05 -14.88
N THR A 119 -26.85 -14.69 -15.89
CA THR A 119 -28.24 -14.21 -15.73
C THR A 119 -29.12 -15.24 -15.04
N LEU A 120 -29.01 -16.52 -15.42
CA LEU A 120 -29.76 -17.61 -14.76
C LEU A 120 -29.26 -17.86 -13.32
N LEU A 121 -27.95 -17.75 -13.05
CA LEU A 121 -27.39 -17.87 -11.71
C LEU A 121 -27.81 -16.70 -10.80
N ILE A 122 -27.95 -15.48 -11.32
CA ILE A 122 -28.49 -14.31 -10.58
C ILE A 122 -29.94 -14.57 -10.13
N ILE A 123 -30.73 -15.27 -10.94
CA ILE A 123 -32.13 -15.64 -10.62
C ILE A 123 -32.19 -16.86 -9.68
N TYR A 124 -31.24 -17.79 -9.80
CA TYR A 124 -31.15 -18.99 -8.94
C TYR A 124 -30.66 -18.69 -7.52
N PHE A 125 -29.80 -17.69 -7.33
CA PHE A 125 -29.32 -17.21 -6.03
C PHE A 125 -29.95 -15.84 -5.68
N PRO A 126 -31.26 -15.77 -5.38
CA PRO A 126 -31.99 -14.51 -5.28
C PRO A 126 -31.49 -13.63 -4.12
N THR A 127 -31.23 -12.36 -4.43
CA THR A 127 -30.96 -11.32 -3.43
C THR A 127 -32.18 -11.09 -2.52
N PRO A 128 -31.98 -10.64 -1.26
CA PRO A 128 -33.07 -10.52 -0.27
C PRO A 128 -34.25 -9.61 -0.67
N SER A 129 -34.08 -8.72 -1.66
CA SER A 129 -35.16 -7.92 -2.27
C SER A 129 -36.15 -8.72 -3.13
N LEU A 130 -35.78 -9.93 -3.57
CA LEU A 130 -36.60 -10.83 -4.40
C LEU A 130 -37.12 -12.04 -3.61
N ARG A 131 -37.08 -12.00 -2.27
CA ARG A 131 -37.27 -13.15 -1.36
C ARG A 131 -38.74 -13.62 -1.19
N ASN A 132 -39.49 -13.73 -2.27
CA ASN A 132 -40.69 -14.57 -2.31
C ASN A 132 -40.27 -16.03 -2.50
N ALA A 133 -39.92 -16.70 -1.39
CA ALA A 133 -39.27 -18.02 -1.38
C ALA A 133 -40.06 -19.14 -2.11
N GLN A 134 -41.36 -18.95 -2.34
CA GLN A 134 -42.22 -19.89 -3.08
C GLN A 134 -42.12 -19.75 -4.63
N ALA A 135 -41.37 -18.78 -5.17
CA ALA A 135 -41.41 -18.43 -6.60
C ALA A 135 -40.16 -18.80 -7.43
N ILE A 136 -39.08 -19.32 -6.82
CA ILE A 136 -37.78 -19.49 -7.51
C ILE A 136 -37.88 -20.45 -8.71
N GLY A 137 -38.53 -21.61 -8.53
CA GLY A 137 -38.73 -22.60 -9.59
C GLY A 137 -39.41 -22.05 -10.86
N PRO A 138 -40.64 -21.48 -10.78
CA PRO A 138 -41.28 -20.90 -11.95
C PRO A 138 -40.54 -19.69 -12.52
N GLN A 139 -39.85 -18.87 -11.70
CA GLN A 139 -39.04 -17.76 -12.20
C GLN A 139 -37.86 -18.23 -13.06
N LEU A 140 -37.14 -19.29 -12.65
CA LEU A 140 -36.05 -19.86 -13.44
C LEU A 140 -36.56 -20.51 -14.75
N ALA A 141 -37.73 -21.16 -14.70
CA ALA A 141 -38.38 -21.71 -15.89
C ALA A 141 -38.80 -20.61 -16.89
N ILE A 142 -39.36 -19.50 -16.39
CA ILE A 142 -39.72 -18.33 -17.21
C ILE A 142 -38.46 -17.68 -17.81
N ALA A 143 -37.39 -17.51 -17.03
CA ALA A 143 -36.15 -16.87 -17.49
C ALA A 143 -35.42 -17.69 -18.56
N SER A 144 -35.35 -19.02 -18.39
CA SER A 144 -34.77 -19.91 -19.41
C SER A 144 -35.63 -19.99 -20.66
N ALA A 145 -36.96 -20.08 -20.54
CA ALA A 145 -37.88 -20.00 -21.68
C ALA A 145 -37.77 -18.66 -22.43
N ALA A 146 -37.68 -17.53 -21.71
CA ALA A 146 -37.50 -16.20 -22.31
C ALA A 146 -36.14 -16.06 -23.02
N SER A 147 -35.08 -16.68 -22.50
CA SER A 147 -33.76 -16.70 -23.14
C SER A 147 -33.80 -17.46 -24.47
N VAL A 148 -34.41 -18.65 -24.49
CA VAL A 148 -34.61 -19.45 -25.72
C VAL A 148 -35.52 -18.71 -26.71
N ALA A 149 -36.63 -18.13 -26.24
CA ALA A 149 -37.54 -17.35 -27.08
C ALA A 149 -36.86 -16.11 -27.69
N SER A 150 -35.92 -15.48 -26.98
CA SER A 150 -35.14 -14.33 -27.49
C SER A 150 -34.21 -14.74 -28.64
N VAL A 151 -33.53 -15.89 -28.53
CA VAL A 151 -32.70 -16.43 -29.63
C VAL A 151 -33.57 -16.78 -30.84
N VAL A 152 -34.72 -17.42 -30.64
CA VAL A 152 -35.66 -17.75 -31.72
C VAL A 152 -36.25 -16.49 -32.36
N ALA A 153 -36.58 -15.46 -31.57
CA ALA A 153 -37.08 -14.19 -32.09
C ALA A 153 -36.05 -13.46 -32.96
N LEU A 154 -34.78 -13.37 -32.51
CA LEU A 154 -33.68 -12.80 -33.29
C LEU A 154 -33.40 -13.62 -34.57
N TYR A 155 -33.59 -14.94 -34.54
CA TYR A 155 -33.47 -15.80 -35.72
C TYR A 155 -34.67 -15.71 -36.68
N ILE A 156 -35.85 -15.25 -36.24
CA ILE A 156 -37.01 -15.04 -37.12
C ILE A 156 -37.04 -13.60 -37.69
N LEU A 157 -36.48 -12.63 -36.98
CA LEU A 157 -36.54 -11.20 -37.31
C LEU A 157 -36.04 -10.86 -38.74
N PRO A 158 -36.77 -10.04 -39.53
CA PRO A 158 -36.31 -9.56 -40.84
C PRO A 158 -34.94 -8.87 -40.78
N LYS A 159 -34.13 -9.04 -41.84
CA LYS A 159 -32.75 -8.50 -41.89
C LYS A 159 -32.70 -6.98 -41.67
N ASP A 160 -33.68 -6.24 -42.19
CA ASP A 160 -33.74 -4.78 -42.07
C ASP A 160 -33.91 -4.36 -40.60
N ILE A 161 -34.83 -5.00 -39.89
CA ILE A 161 -35.07 -4.76 -38.47
C ILE A 161 -33.85 -5.18 -37.64
N LEU A 162 -33.23 -6.32 -37.96
CA LEU A 162 -32.01 -6.80 -37.29
C LEU A 162 -30.82 -5.84 -37.50
N SER A 163 -30.70 -5.22 -38.68
CA SER A 163 -29.71 -4.18 -38.98
C SER A 163 -29.94 -2.90 -38.15
N LEU A 164 -31.20 -2.50 -37.96
CA LEU A 164 -31.56 -1.35 -37.13
C LEU A 164 -31.30 -1.62 -35.64
N LEU A 165 -31.54 -2.85 -35.17
CA LEU A 165 -31.11 -3.29 -33.84
C LEU A 165 -29.57 -3.26 -33.70
N GLN A 166 -28.82 -3.68 -34.72
CA GLN A 166 -27.34 -3.60 -34.70
C GLN A 166 -26.84 -2.14 -34.73
N MET A 167 -27.54 -1.23 -35.41
CA MET A 167 -27.28 0.20 -35.33
C MET A 167 -27.67 0.81 -33.97
N ALA A 168 -28.46 0.12 -33.14
CA ALA A 168 -28.83 0.57 -31.80
C ALA A 168 -27.92 0.02 -30.68
N THR A 169 -27.31 -1.15 -30.86
CA THR A 169 -26.31 -1.70 -29.90
C THR A 169 -25.02 -0.87 -29.89
N LEU A 170 -24.61 -0.34 -31.06
CA LEU A 170 -23.40 0.49 -31.18
C LEU A 170 -23.46 1.77 -30.32
N PRO A 171 -24.48 2.66 -30.40
CA PRO A 171 -24.66 3.80 -29.51
C PRO A 171 -24.57 3.47 -28.02
N LEU A 172 -25.17 2.38 -27.55
CA LEU A 172 -25.13 1.99 -26.13
C LEU A 172 -23.69 1.77 -25.64
N SER A 173 -22.80 1.22 -26.48
CA SER A 173 -21.38 1.09 -26.15
C SER A 173 -20.63 2.45 -26.20
N LEU A 174 -20.98 3.33 -27.14
CA LEU A 174 -20.29 4.60 -27.40
C LEU A 174 -20.65 5.69 -26.37
N PHE A 175 -21.93 5.78 -25.99
CA PHE A 175 -22.42 6.72 -24.98
C PHE A 175 -21.81 6.51 -23.59
N SER A 176 -21.21 5.34 -23.31
CA SER A 176 -20.45 5.11 -22.07
C SER A 176 -19.20 5.99 -21.95
N LYS A 177 -18.62 6.43 -23.07
CA LYS A 177 -17.33 7.17 -23.13
C LYS A 177 -17.49 8.68 -23.28
N LEU A 178 -18.60 9.14 -23.85
CA LEU A 178 -18.84 10.58 -24.08
C LEU A 178 -18.85 11.42 -22.78
N PRO A 179 -19.51 11.00 -21.68
CA PRO A 179 -19.44 11.73 -20.40
C PRO A 179 -18.00 11.86 -19.88
N GLN A 180 -17.18 10.82 -20.06
CA GLN A 180 -15.79 10.81 -19.60
C GLN A 180 -14.92 11.79 -20.42
N ILE A 181 -15.08 11.82 -21.75
CA ILE A 181 -14.40 12.80 -22.63
C ILE A 181 -14.77 14.23 -22.23
N MET A 182 -16.06 14.49 -21.94
CA MET A 182 -16.51 15.81 -21.51
C MET A 182 -15.98 16.20 -20.14
N GLN A 183 -16.00 15.29 -19.16
CA GLN A 183 -15.45 15.53 -17.81
C GLN A 183 -13.95 15.80 -17.84
N ASN A 184 -13.15 15.00 -18.56
CA ASN A 184 -11.72 15.25 -18.74
C ASN A 184 -11.46 16.64 -19.33
N SER A 185 -12.26 17.05 -20.32
CA SER A 185 -12.11 18.37 -20.96
C SER A 185 -12.50 19.53 -20.06
N GLN A 186 -13.47 19.34 -19.16
CA GLN A 186 -13.88 20.36 -18.18
C GLN A 186 -12.94 20.43 -16.97
N ALA A 187 -12.33 19.30 -16.58
CA ALA A 187 -11.45 19.21 -15.42
C ALA A 187 -9.99 19.58 -15.72
N GLN A 188 -9.56 19.61 -16.99
CA GLN A 188 -8.16 19.85 -17.42
C GLN A 188 -7.13 18.86 -16.83
N SER A 189 -7.61 17.74 -16.30
CA SER A 189 -6.85 16.59 -15.79
C SER A 189 -7.60 15.32 -16.19
N THR A 190 -6.86 14.25 -16.51
CA THR A 190 -7.45 12.91 -16.65
C THR A 190 -7.49 12.11 -15.35
N GLY A 191 -6.75 12.54 -14.32
CA GLY A 191 -6.63 11.89 -13.02
C GLY A 191 -6.47 10.38 -13.14
N GLN A 192 -7.41 9.64 -12.53
CA GLN A 192 -7.43 8.19 -12.39
C GLN A 192 -7.29 7.27 -13.63
N LEU A 193 -7.16 7.83 -14.83
CA LEU A 193 -7.30 7.11 -16.09
C LEU A 193 -6.03 6.32 -16.45
N SER A 194 -5.98 5.06 -15.99
CA SER A 194 -4.89 4.13 -16.28
C SER A 194 -4.51 4.09 -17.77
N ALA A 195 -3.29 4.52 -18.10
CA ALA A 195 -2.78 4.57 -19.46
C ALA A 195 -2.80 3.21 -20.17
N PHE A 196 -2.45 2.14 -19.45
CA PHE A 196 -2.55 0.77 -19.93
C PHE A 196 -3.97 0.42 -20.40
N ALA A 197 -5.02 0.93 -19.74
CA ALA A 197 -6.40 0.72 -20.15
C ALA A 197 -6.74 1.40 -21.47
N VAL A 198 -6.32 2.65 -21.66
CA VAL A 198 -6.62 3.44 -22.86
C VAL A 198 -5.87 2.87 -24.06
N VAL A 199 -4.58 2.57 -23.91
CA VAL A 199 -3.75 1.93 -24.95
C VAL A 199 -4.30 0.55 -25.32
N SER A 200 -4.60 -0.31 -24.33
CA SER A 200 -5.19 -1.64 -24.59
C SER A 200 -6.53 -1.53 -25.32
N GLN A 201 -7.38 -0.56 -24.98
CA GLN A 201 -8.65 -0.33 -25.64
C GLN A 201 -8.49 0.21 -27.07
N ILE A 202 -7.53 1.10 -27.33
CA ILE A 202 -7.18 1.57 -28.69
C ILE A 202 -6.72 0.39 -29.54
N VAL A 203 -5.77 -0.42 -29.05
CA VAL A 203 -5.27 -1.61 -29.75
C VAL A 203 -6.38 -2.62 -30.01
N GLY A 204 -7.26 -2.88 -29.03
CA GLY A 204 -8.40 -3.79 -29.19
C GLY A 204 -9.50 -3.27 -30.13
N CYS A 205 -9.67 -1.96 -30.28
CA CYS A 205 -10.54 -1.36 -31.30
C CYS A 205 -9.89 -1.39 -32.69
N LEU A 206 -8.59 -1.10 -32.79
CA LEU A 206 -7.83 -1.16 -34.03
C LEU A 206 -7.77 -2.57 -34.60
N ALA A 207 -7.56 -3.59 -33.74
CA ALA A 207 -7.58 -5.00 -34.14
C ALA A 207 -8.94 -5.43 -34.72
N ARG A 208 -10.05 -5.06 -34.07
CA ARG A 208 -11.41 -5.35 -34.58
C ARG A 208 -11.74 -4.59 -35.86
N LEU A 209 -11.30 -3.33 -35.97
CA LEU A 209 -11.46 -2.54 -37.19
C LEU A 209 -10.68 -3.18 -38.35
N PHE A 210 -9.45 -3.62 -38.11
CA PHE A 210 -8.63 -4.33 -39.09
C PHE A 210 -9.30 -5.64 -39.53
N THR A 211 -9.62 -6.56 -38.61
CA THR A 211 -10.21 -7.86 -38.97
C THR A 211 -11.58 -7.76 -39.64
N THR A 212 -12.40 -6.76 -39.28
CA THR A 212 -13.69 -6.51 -39.95
C THR A 212 -13.48 -5.96 -41.38
N ALA A 213 -12.53 -5.04 -41.56
CA ALA A 213 -12.23 -4.46 -42.87
C ALA A 213 -11.53 -5.44 -43.82
N THR A 214 -10.76 -6.42 -43.31
CA THR A 214 -10.09 -7.45 -44.12
C THR A 214 -10.97 -8.66 -44.42
N GLU A 215 -11.87 -9.06 -43.51
CA GLU A 215 -12.64 -10.32 -43.66
C GLU A 215 -14.11 -10.15 -44.03
N VAL A 216 -14.70 -8.95 -43.88
CA VAL A 216 -16.16 -8.75 -44.03
C VAL A 216 -16.53 -7.56 -44.93
N GLY A 217 -15.90 -6.40 -44.75
CA GLY A 217 -16.16 -5.22 -45.59
C GLY A 217 -17.55 -4.55 -45.41
N ASP A 218 -18.35 -4.95 -44.42
CA ASP A 218 -19.64 -4.30 -44.08
C ASP A 218 -19.38 -2.90 -43.51
N LEU A 219 -19.92 -1.89 -44.19
CA LEU A 219 -19.76 -0.48 -43.84
C LEU A 219 -20.36 -0.14 -42.47
N ILE A 220 -21.45 -0.80 -42.05
CA ILE A 220 -22.15 -0.52 -40.78
C ILE A 220 -21.30 -0.97 -39.59
N VAL A 221 -20.79 -2.21 -39.63
CA VAL A 221 -19.95 -2.76 -38.56
C VAL A 221 -18.59 -2.05 -38.53
N THR A 222 -18.01 -1.78 -39.71
CA THR A 222 -16.75 -1.03 -39.85
C THR A 222 -16.87 0.39 -39.30
N ALA A 223 -17.96 1.11 -39.61
CA ALA A 223 -18.21 2.45 -39.07
C ALA A 223 -18.39 2.43 -37.54
N GLY A 224 -19.03 1.39 -36.99
CA GLY A 224 -19.15 1.18 -35.55
C GLY A 224 -17.79 1.09 -34.85
N PHE A 225 -16.88 0.24 -35.37
CA PHE A 225 -15.52 0.13 -34.82
C PHE A 225 -14.66 1.36 -35.09
N ALA A 226 -14.84 2.05 -36.22
CA ALA A 226 -14.12 3.29 -36.52
C ALA A 226 -14.51 4.43 -35.55
N LEU A 227 -15.81 4.60 -35.28
CA LEU A 227 -16.29 5.58 -34.31
C LEU A 227 -15.85 5.24 -32.88
N ALA A 228 -15.86 3.95 -32.51
CA ALA A 228 -15.28 3.50 -31.24
C ALA A 228 -13.78 3.79 -31.15
N LEU A 229 -13.00 3.57 -32.21
CA LEU A 229 -11.58 3.90 -32.26
C LEU A 229 -11.35 5.40 -32.09
N ILE A 230 -12.11 6.26 -32.79
CA ILE A 230 -12.03 7.72 -32.67
C ILE A 230 -12.26 8.18 -31.22
N LEU A 231 -13.30 7.70 -30.53
CA LEU A 231 -13.57 8.09 -29.14
C LEU A 231 -12.45 7.63 -28.17
N ASN A 232 -11.84 6.47 -28.41
CA ASN A 232 -10.71 6.01 -27.59
C ASN A 232 -9.41 6.77 -27.91
N LEU A 233 -9.19 7.18 -29.16
CA LEU A 233 -8.07 8.07 -29.53
C LEU A 233 -8.23 9.47 -28.91
N VAL A 234 -9.44 10.02 -28.84
CA VAL A 234 -9.71 11.30 -28.14
C VAL A 234 -9.39 11.18 -26.63
N LEU A 235 -9.78 10.08 -25.98
CA LEU A 235 -9.39 9.82 -24.58
C LEU A 235 -7.86 9.69 -24.43
N GLY A 236 -7.18 9.03 -25.36
CA GLY A 236 -5.71 8.92 -25.38
C GLY A 236 -5.02 10.28 -25.55
N ALA A 237 -5.53 11.14 -26.43
CA ALA A 237 -5.02 12.49 -26.65
C ALA A 237 -5.20 13.39 -25.42
N GLN A 238 -6.36 13.34 -24.75
CA GLN A 238 -6.59 14.06 -23.49
C GLN A 238 -5.63 13.59 -22.39
N MET A 239 -5.43 12.29 -22.27
CA MET A 239 -4.55 11.68 -21.28
C MET A 239 -3.07 12.02 -21.51
N TRP A 240 -2.63 12.15 -22.77
CA TRP A 240 -1.30 12.66 -23.09
C TRP A 240 -1.18 14.16 -22.78
N MET A 241 -2.20 14.95 -23.14
CA MET A 241 -2.16 16.41 -23.04
C MET A 241 -2.22 16.95 -21.60
N TYR A 242 -2.86 16.23 -20.67
CA TYR A 242 -2.99 16.68 -19.28
C TYR A 242 -1.99 16.03 -18.31
N TRP A 243 -1.17 15.08 -18.77
CA TRP A 243 -0.16 14.36 -17.97
C TRP A 243 0.85 15.29 -17.27
N GLU A 244 1.19 16.42 -17.89
CA GLU A 244 2.23 17.35 -17.45
C GLU A 244 1.76 18.35 -16.37
N ASN A 245 0.45 18.43 -16.10
CA ASN A 245 -0.11 19.27 -15.03
C ASN A 245 -0.27 18.51 -13.71
N ASP A 246 -0.71 17.24 -13.73
CA ASP A 246 -0.94 16.44 -12.50
C ASP A 246 0.35 16.35 -11.64
N GLN A 247 1.55 16.31 -12.26
CA GLN A 247 2.83 16.26 -11.53
C GLN A 247 3.18 17.54 -10.74
N LYS A 248 2.52 18.68 -10.99
CA LYS A 248 2.80 19.94 -10.27
C LYS A 248 2.02 20.06 -8.96
N GLU A 249 0.94 19.30 -8.78
CA GLU A 249 0.18 19.29 -7.53
C GLU A 249 0.73 18.28 -6.51
N ASP A 250 1.27 17.14 -6.98
CA ASP A 250 1.77 16.05 -6.14
C ASP A 250 3.02 16.45 -5.33
N PHE A 251 3.93 17.23 -5.94
CA PHE A 251 5.11 17.78 -5.26
C PHE A 251 4.78 18.82 -4.16
N GLY A 252 3.53 19.31 -4.09
CA GLY A 252 3.13 20.38 -3.16
C GLY A 252 2.63 19.92 -1.79
N LYS A 253 2.61 18.61 -1.50
CA LYS A 253 1.88 18.06 -0.32
C LYS A 253 2.67 17.09 0.56
N THR A 254 4.00 17.05 0.45
CA THR A 254 4.85 16.26 1.35
C THR A 254 5.89 17.14 2.05
N GLN A 255 5.43 17.88 3.05
CA GLN A 255 6.29 18.33 4.16
C GLN A 255 5.72 17.82 5.48
N ILE A 256 6.61 17.33 6.33
CA ILE A 256 6.30 16.76 7.64
C ILE A 256 6.21 17.91 8.65
N GLY A 257 5.06 18.07 9.29
CA GLY A 257 4.85 19.11 10.29
C GLY A 257 5.56 18.77 11.60
N SER A 258 6.69 19.42 11.87
CA SER A 258 7.26 19.49 13.21
C SER A 258 6.46 20.47 14.07
N LEU A 259 5.96 20.03 15.23
CA LEU A 259 5.32 20.91 16.20
C LEU A 259 6.32 21.91 16.79
N SER A 260 5.87 23.15 16.98
CA SER A 260 6.51 24.14 17.84
C SER A 260 5.42 24.98 18.53
N GLU A 261 5.51 25.11 19.85
CA GLU A 261 4.51 25.83 20.64
C GLU A 261 4.73 27.35 20.56
N LYS A 262 3.98 28.05 19.69
CA LYS A 262 3.64 29.49 19.79
C LYS A 262 2.76 29.96 18.63
N GLU A 263 1.44 29.79 18.75
CA GLU A 263 0.42 30.65 18.12
C GLU A 263 -1.00 30.27 18.62
N LYS A 264 -1.23 30.46 19.92
CA LYS A 264 -2.52 30.23 20.57
C LYS A 264 -3.00 31.48 21.34
N GLU A 265 -2.87 32.66 20.71
CA GLU A 265 -3.34 33.92 21.32
C GLU A 265 -3.66 35.05 20.29
N ASP A 266 -4.45 34.76 19.24
CA ASP A 266 -5.20 35.83 18.55
C ASP A 266 -6.47 35.28 17.84
N TRP A 267 -7.40 36.17 17.49
CA TRP A 267 -8.62 35.93 16.69
C TRP A 267 -9.79 35.12 17.28
N GLU A 268 -9.98 35.08 18.60
CA GLU A 268 -11.31 34.76 19.17
C GLU A 268 -12.26 35.97 19.13
N SER A 269 -12.47 36.56 17.95
CA SER A 269 -13.46 37.63 17.70
C SER A 269 -13.81 37.86 16.23
N GLU A 270 -14.87 37.20 15.74
CA GLU A 270 -16.12 37.91 15.44
C GLU A 270 -17.32 36.96 15.34
N ARG A 271 -18.55 37.51 15.34
CA ARG A 271 -19.77 36.76 15.71
C ARG A 271 -20.90 36.92 14.68
N GLN A 272 -21.59 35.81 14.39
CA GLN A 272 -22.96 35.71 13.85
C GLN A 272 -23.34 36.49 12.56
N GLY A 273 -23.58 35.77 11.45
CA GLY A 273 -24.34 36.22 10.27
C GLY A 273 -25.34 35.13 9.80
N ARG A 274 -26.50 35.50 9.23
CA ARG A 274 -27.65 34.58 9.03
C ARG A 274 -28.56 34.98 7.85
N VAL A 275 -29.36 34.02 7.34
CA VAL A 275 -30.66 34.13 6.60
C VAL A 275 -30.64 33.84 5.08
N ASP A 276 -31.16 32.66 4.72
CA ASP A 276 -32.16 32.25 3.69
C ASP A 276 -31.98 32.68 2.18
N VAL A 277 -32.49 31.99 1.14
CA VAL A 277 -33.87 31.50 0.89
C VAL A 277 -33.97 30.31 -0.11
N VAL A 278 -34.62 29.22 0.35
CA VAL A 278 -35.66 28.34 -0.27
C VAL A 278 -35.76 28.11 -1.82
N VAL A 279 -35.77 26.84 -2.26
CA VAL A 279 -36.88 26.12 -3.01
C VAL A 279 -36.47 24.69 -3.43
N THR A 280 -37.40 23.72 -3.32
CA THR A 280 -37.35 22.32 -3.82
C THR A 280 -38.77 21.92 -4.31
N PRO A 281 -39.14 20.68 -4.75
CA PRO A 281 -38.37 19.42 -4.91
C PRO A 281 -38.69 18.58 -6.20
N LYS A 282 -37.98 17.45 -6.38
CA LYS A 282 -38.58 16.09 -6.53
C LYS A 282 -37.53 14.96 -6.54
N SER A 283 -37.88 13.84 -5.90
CA SER A 283 -37.05 12.63 -5.67
C SER A 283 -37.59 11.43 -6.51
N PRO A 284 -36.92 10.26 -6.67
CA PRO A 284 -36.51 9.36 -5.57
C PRO A 284 -35.13 8.64 -5.73
N VAL A 285 -34.81 7.78 -4.74
CA VAL A 285 -33.49 7.21 -4.42
C VAL A 285 -33.64 5.77 -3.84
N PRO A 286 -32.81 4.77 -4.23
CA PRO A 286 -31.77 4.22 -3.32
C PRO A 286 -30.46 3.74 -4.01
N ARG A 287 -29.42 3.37 -3.24
CA ARG A 287 -28.10 2.87 -3.71
C ARG A 287 -27.90 1.38 -3.49
N HIS A 288 -26.80 0.87 -4.07
CA HIS A 288 -25.99 -0.21 -3.50
C HIS A 288 -24.71 0.33 -2.87
N THR A 289 -24.17 -0.42 -1.90
CA THR A 289 -22.76 -0.51 -1.50
C THR A 289 -22.42 -2.01 -1.35
N ALA A 290 -21.20 -2.51 -1.52
CA ALA A 290 -19.94 -1.88 -1.95
C ALA A 290 -19.21 -2.79 -2.99
N SER A 291 -17.90 -2.62 -3.17
CA SER A 291 -17.01 -3.31 -4.13
C SER A 291 -15.75 -3.81 -3.42
N PRO A 292 -14.98 -4.75 -4.01
CA PRO A 292 -13.54 -4.85 -3.77
C PRO A 292 -12.71 -4.37 -4.97
N SER A 293 -11.46 -3.99 -4.64
CA SER A 293 -10.22 -3.74 -5.41
C SER A 293 -10.19 -3.82 -6.96
N GLY A 294 -9.60 -2.79 -7.57
CA GLY A 294 -9.25 -2.74 -9.01
C GLY A 294 -9.08 -1.33 -9.57
N ARG A 295 -8.50 -0.39 -8.81
CA ARG A 295 -8.59 1.06 -9.06
C ARG A 295 -7.75 1.57 -10.24
N LYS A 296 -8.31 1.44 -11.45
CA LYS A 296 -8.37 2.61 -12.36
C LYS A 296 -9.40 3.54 -11.70
N TRP A 297 -9.13 4.81 -11.41
CA TRP A 297 -10.22 5.68 -10.95
C TRP A 297 -11.05 6.12 -12.16
N ALA A 298 -11.93 5.23 -12.60
CA ALA A 298 -13.24 5.71 -12.97
C ALA A 298 -13.76 6.49 -11.75
N ARG A 299 -14.00 7.80 -11.89
CA ARG A 299 -14.74 8.56 -10.88
C ARG A 299 -16.12 7.93 -10.80
N LYS A 300 -16.30 7.03 -9.83
CA LYS A 300 -17.58 6.44 -9.50
C LYS A 300 -18.53 7.62 -9.31
N ALA A 301 -19.58 7.69 -10.12
CA ALA A 301 -20.71 8.55 -9.80
C ALA A 301 -21.38 7.92 -8.60
N LEU A 302 -20.88 8.27 -7.42
CA LEU A 302 -21.47 7.90 -6.16
C LEU A 302 -22.95 8.36 -6.28
N LEU A 303 -23.96 7.46 -6.27
CA LEU A 303 -25.43 7.74 -6.44
C LEU A 303 -26.15 8.56 -5.29
N VAL A 304 -26.91 8.04 -4.27
CA VAL A 304 -27.37 8.85 -3.07
C VAL A 304 -27.17 8.34 -1.57
N PRO A 305 -27.05 7.04 -1.17
CA PRO A 305 -26.29 6.58 0.07
C PRO A 305 -24.71 6.54 0.28
N GLU A 306 -23.78 6.02 -0.57
CA GLU A 306 -22.30 6.35 -0.64
C GLU A 306 -21.89 7.80 -0.26
N ILE A 307 -22.04 8.88 -1.06
CA ILE A 307 -21.97 10.32 -0.61
C ILE A 307 -22.51 10.58 0.81
N LEU A 308 -23.54 9.89 1.32
CA LEU A 308 -23.91 10.04 2.74
C LEU A 308 -22.91 9.33 3.65
N LEU A 309 -22.47 8.11 3.36
CA LEU A 309 -21.28 7.49 3.98
C LEU A 309 -20.01 8.35 3.81
N ASP A 310 -19.79 9.04 2.68
CA ASP A 310 -18.60 9.86 2.46
C ASP A 310 -18.69 11.18 3.25
N ILE A 311 -19.86 11.80 3.33
CA ILE A 311 -20.13 12.95 4.22
C ILE A 311 -20.07 12.53 5.69
N PHE A 312 -20.60 11.35 6.05
CA PHE A 312 -20.61 10.86 7.43
C PHE A 312 -19.22 10.34 7.85
N ALA A 313 -18.43 9.82 6.92
CA ALA A 313 -17.00 9.53 7.12
C ALA A 313 -16.23 10.84 7.28
N HIS A 314 -16.52 11.88 6.49
CA HIS A 314 -15.90 13.18 6.69
C HIS A 314 -16.28 13.82 8.05
N VAL A 315 -17.49 13.59 8.56
CA VAL A 315 -17.92 13.94 9.94
C VAL A 315 -17.23 13.08 11.02
N ASN A 316 -16.60 11.96 10.64
CA ASN A 316 -15.78 11.11 11.50
C ASN A 316 -14.26 11.36 11.35
N GLU A 317 -13.83 11.92 10.21
CA GLU A 317 -12.45 12.29 9.87
C GLU A 317 -12.14 13.77 10.23
N SER A 318 -13.15 14.62 10.42
CA SER A 318 -12.99 16.05 10.79
C SER A 318 -12.61 16.26 12.26
N VAL A 319 -11.72 15.42 12.76
CA VAL A 319 -11.24 15.28 14.15
C VAL A 319 -9.71 15.09 14.19
N ASP A 320 -9.06 14.87 13.05
CA ASP A 320 -7.59 14.75 12.97
C ASP A 320 -6.91 16.13 12.92
N LEU A 321 -6.90 16.83 14.07
CA LEU A 321 -6.00 17.95 14.36
C LEU A 321 -5.19 17.67 15.64
N PRO A 322 -3.88 18.01 15.68
CA PRO A 322 -3.01 17.62 16.78
C PRO A 322 -3.21 18.48 18.04
N SER A 323 -4.05 18.01 18.98
CA SER A 323 -4.08 18.49 20.38
C SER A 323 -4.70 17.45 21.32
N ASP A 324 -4.50 17.64 22.64
CA ASP A 324 -4.88 16.67 23.69
C ASP A 324 -6.40 16.37 23.81
N ASP A 325 -7.28 17.15 23.15
CA ASP A 325 -8.74 17.01 23.22
C ASP A 325 -9.32 15.91 22.30
N SER A 326 -8.49 15.08 21.67
CA SER A 326 -8.92 14.10 20.65
C SER A 326 -10.01 13.11 21.11
N SER A 327 -10.15 12.84 22.42
CA SER A 327 -11.21 12.01 22.99
C SER A 327 -12.55 12.75 23.07
N CYS A 328 -12.52 14.07 23.34
CA CYS A 328 -13.68 14.95 23.30
C CYS A 328 -14.23 15.07 21.88
N GLU A 329 -13.34 15.30 20.90
CA GLU A 329 -13.72 15.42 19.49
C GLU A 329 -14.21 14.09 18.89
N ARG A 330 -13.58 12.95 19.20
CA ARG A 330 -14.11 11.62 18.83
C ARG A 330 -15.48 11.34 19.45
N SER A 331 -15.72 11.79 20.68
CA SER A 331 -17.05 11.71 21.32
C SER A 331 -18.08 12.56 20.57
N LEU A 332 -17.74 13.78 20.15
CA LEU A 332 -18.61 14.65 19.34
C LEU A 332 -18.93 14.07 17.96
N ALA A 333 -17.97 13.42 17.30
CA ALA A 333 -18.19 12.70 16.04
C ALA A 333 -19.16 11.51 16.23
N ARG A 334 -18.96 10.67 17.26
CA ARG A 334 -19.87 9.56 17.58
C ARG A 334 -21.28 10.03 17.97
N GLN A 335 -21.40 11.13 18.72
CA GLN A 335 -22.69 11.78 19.01
C GLN A 335 -23.37 12.34 17.75
N SER A 336 -22.60 12.90 16.82
CA SER A 336 -23.10 13.39 15.52
C SER A 336 -23.60 12.25 14.64
N LEU A 337 -22.88 11.14 14.57
CA LEU A 337 -23.31 9.93 13.88
C LEU A 337 -24.59 9.31 14.51
N ALA A 338 -24.69 9.26 15.84
CA ALA A 338 -25.92 8.83 16.52
C ALA A 338 -27.13 9.75 16.23
N SER A 339 -26.89 11.06 16.13
CA SER A 339 -27.90 12.05 15.73
C SER A 339 -28.34 11.85 14.27
N LEU A 340 -27.40 11.62 13.36
CA LEU A 340 -27.68 11.29 11.96
C LEU A 340 -28.45 9.97 11.83
N ALA A 341 -28.09 8.95 12.60
CA ALA A 341 -28.76 7.64 12.64
C ALA A 341 -30.21 7.71 13.11
N THR A 342 -30.56 8.70 13.94
CA THR A 342 -31.93 8.93 14.42
C THR A 342 -32.72 9.92 13.56
N THR A 343 -32.06 10.72 12.71
CA THR A 343 -32.72 11.78 11.91
C THR A 343 -33.72 11.23 10.88
N CYS A 344 -33.35 10.20 10.09
CA CYS A 344 -34.29 9.57 9.15
C CYS A 344 -33.89 8.15 8.74
N LYS A 345 -34.86 7.37 8.23
CA LYS A 345 -34.64 5.97 7.77
C LYS A 345 -33.60 5.83 6.65
N THR A 346 -33.34 6.87 5.86
CA THR A 346 -32.31 6.86 4.80
C THR A 346 -30.91 7.09 5.35
N PHE A 347 -30.79 7.76 6.49
CA PHE A 347 -29.50 8.03 7.17
C PHE A 347 -29.17 6.94 8.20
N HIS A 348 -30.19 6.27 8.76
CA HIS A 348 -30.04 5.22 9.77
C HIS A 348 -29.01 4.16 9.39
N GLU A 349 -29.17 3.49 8.24
CA GLU A 349 -28.25 2.44 7.81
C GLU A 349 -26.81 2.95 7.58
N PRO A 350 -26.57 4.03 6.79
CA PRO A 350 -25.22 4.60 6.64
C PRO A 350 -24.55 5.08 7.93
N ALA A 351 -25.30 5.73 8.83
CA ALA A 351 -24.73 6.24 10.07
C ALA A 351 -24.45 5.11 11.07
N MET A 352 -25.30 4.07 11.14
CA MET A 352 -25.03 2.88 11.95
C MET A 352 -23.92 2.01 11.36
N ASP A 353 -23.71 2.01 10.04
CA ASP A 353 -22.54 1.37 9.40
C ASP A 353 -21.21 1.99 9.80
N LEU A 354 -21.17 3.30 10.10
CA LEU A 354 -19.97 4.03 10.52
C LEU A 354 -19.79 4.05 12.04
N LEU A 355 -20.86 4.31 12.80
CA LEU A 355 -20.86 4.29 14.27
C LEU A 355 -20.41 2.92 14.85
N TRP A 356 -20.63 1.84 14.10
CA TRP A 356 -20.18 0.49 14.43
C TRP A 356 -19.00 0.01 13.58
N ALA A 357 -18.41 0.81 12.68
CA ALA A 357 -17.27 0.37 11.87
C ALA A 357 -16.03 0.11 12.74
N ASN A 358 -15.78 1.03 13.68
CA ASN A 358 -14.72 0.97 14.68
C ASN A 358 -15.35 0.93 16.08
N ILE A 359 -14.98 -0.08 16.86
CA ILE A 359 -15.28 -0.18 18.28
C ILE A 359 -13.95 -0.14 19.01
N ASP A 360 -13.75 0.93 19.76
CA ASP A 360 -12.54 1.20 20.51
C ASP A 360 -12.96 1.25 21.99
N ASP A 361 -12.23 0.57 22.87
CA ASP A 361 -12.57 0.38 24.29
C ASP A 361 -12.33 1.64 25.17
N ASP A 362 -12.27 2.82 24.54
CA ASP A 362 -12.07 4.18 25.11
C ASP A 362 -13.28 4.66 25.96
N ALA A 363 -14.12 3.73 26.43
CA ALA A 363 -15.25 3.99 27.32
C ALA A 363 -14.78 3.99 28.78
N GLY A 364 -14.97 5.13 29.45
CA GLY A 364 -14.54 5.36 30.83
C GLY A 364 -15.13 4.41 31.89
N PRO A 365 -14.68 4.55 33.16
CA PRO A 365 -14.67 3.46 34.13
C PRO A 365 -16.02 2.81 34.47
N SER A 366 -15.98 1.49 34.53
CA SER A 366 -16.87 0.56 35.25
C SER A 366 -18.39 0.65 35.05
N TRP A 367 -18.86 1.11 33.88
CA TRP A 367 -20.30 1.07 33.54
C TRP A 367 -20.90 -0.36 33.52
N SER A 368 -20.07 -1.40 33.47
CA SER A 368 -20.44 -2.81 33.48
C SER A 368 -20.43 -3.46 34.88
N GLU A 369 -19.95 -2.77 35.93
CA GLU A 369 -19.99 -3.32 37.30
C GLU A 369 -21.43 -3.46 37.81
N GLY A 370 -21.90 -4.70 37.93
CA GLY A 370 -23.25 -5.03 38.41
C GLY A 370 -24.32 -5.07 37.31
N VAL A 371 -23.94 -5.07 36.03
CA VAL A 371 -24.86 -5.28 34.90
C VAL A 371 -25.11 -6.78 34.69
N GLU A 372 -26.37 -7.19 34.53
CA GLU A 372 -26.70 -8.59 34.23
C GLU A 372 -26.32 -8.96 32.78
N PRO A 373 -25.98 -10.24 32.49
CA PRO A 373 -25.68 -10.68 31.13
C PRO A 373 -26.83 -10.42 30.16
N LEU A 374 -26.49 -10.09 28.90
CA LEU A 374 -27.45 -9.69 27.87
C LEU A 374 -28.61 -10.69 27.71
N SER A 375 -29.85 -10.21 27.69
CA SER A 375 -31.00 -11.08 27.40
C SER A 375 -30.91 -11.67 25.99
N GLU A 376 -31.63 -12.76 25.72
CA GLU A 376 -31.71 -13.36 24.38
C GLU A 376 -32.14 -12.35 23.31
N HIS A 377 -32.97 -11.37 23.68
CA HIS A 377 -33.42 -10.31 22.77
C HIS A 377 -32.30 -9.30 22.46
N GLU A 378 -31.57 -8.84 23.48
CA GLU A 378 -30.46 -7.88 23.31
C GLU A 378 -29.28 -8.53 22.60
N THR A 379 -28.98 -9.79 22.93
CA THR A 379 -28.06 -10.69 22.20
C THR A 379 -28.41 -10.74 20.71
N CYS A 380 -29.69 -10.92 20.38
CA CYS A 380 -30.17 -10.91 18.99
C CYS A 380 -30.17 -9.53 18.30
N GLN A 381 -30.14 -8.42 19.06
CA GLN A 381 -29.90 -7.09 18.50
C GLN A 381 -28.41 -6.84 18.27
N PHE A 382 -27.57 -7.12 19.26
CA PHE A 382 -26.11 -6.99 19.21
C PHE A 382 -25.53 -7.69 17.98
N LEU A 383 -25.89 -8.95 17.73
CA LEU A 383 -25.42 -9.73 16.56
C LEU A 383 -25.83 -9.14 15.20
N ARG A 384 -26.86 -8.27 15.13
CA ARG A 384 -27.20 -7.55 13.89
C ARG A 384 -26.28 -6.36 13.62
N HIS A 385 -25.66 -5.82 14.66
CA HIS A 385 -24.72 -4.70 14.56
C HIS A 385 -23.27 -5.18 14.52
N ALA A 386 -22.93 -6.30 15.17
CA ALA A 386 -21.61 -6.94 15.11
C ALA A 386 -21.13 -7.28 13.67
N VAL A 387 -22.07 -7.51 12.73
CA VAL A 387 -21.78 -7.73 11.30
C VAL A 387 -21.31 -6.45 10.56
N ARG A 388 -21.46 -5.26 11.15
CA ARG A 388 -21.00 -3.99 10.57
C ARG A 388 -19.54 -3.67 10.91
N VAL A 389 -19.01 -4.27 11.98
CA VAL A 389 -17.70 -3.97 12.57
C VAL A 389 -16.55 -4.44 11.69
N ARG A 390 -15.50 -3.61 11.59
CA ARG A 390 -14.34 -3.81 10.71
C ARG A 390 -13.03 -3.61 11.44
N SER A 391 -12.97 -2.69 12.39
CA SER A 391 -11.88 -2.54 13.36
C SER A 391 -12.42 -2.71 14.77
N ILE A 392 -11.67 -3.41 15.62
CA ILE A 392 -11.89 -3.50 17.05
C ILE A 392 -10.56 -3.25 17.73
N ASP A 393 -10.55 -2.35 18.72
CA ASP A 393 -9.47 -2.24 19.71
C ASP A 393 -10.02 -2.57 21.10
N ILE A 394 -9.35 -3.47 21.80
CA ILE A 394 -9.71 -4.01 23.11
C ILE A 394 -8.56 -3.69 24.05
N SER A 395 -8.75 -2.67 24.90
CA SER A 395 -7.82 -2.31 25.96
C SER A 395 -7.97 -3.22 27.18
N SER A 396 -9.19 -3.68 27.48
CA SER A 396 -9.52 -4.35 28.73
C SER A 396 -10.48 -5.54 28.56
N ASP A 397 -10.27 -6.56 29.37
CA ASP A 397 -11.07 -7.78 29.43
C ASP A 397 -12.38 -7.63 30.23
N ARG A 398 -12.46 -6.62 31.10
CA ARG A 398 -13.53 -6.39 32.09
C ARG A 398 -14.95 -6.57 31.54
N ASN A 399 -15.17 -6.15 30.29
CA ASN A 399 -16.48 -6.18 29.64
C ASN A 399 -16.91 -7.57 29.12
N PHE A 400 -16.01 -8.56 29.07
CA PHE A 400 -16.30 -9.88 28.48
C PHE A 400 -17.24 -10.77 29.29
N HIS A 401 -17.49 -10.49 30.57
CA HIS A 401 -18.50 -11.22 31.35
C HIS A 401 -19.91 -11.11 30.74
N LEU A 402 -20.20 -10.02 30.03
CA LEU A 402 -21.44 -9.80 29.28
C LEU A 402 -21.56 -10.71 28.03
N LEU A 403 -20.45 -11.29 27.57
CA LEU A 403 -20.39 -12.17 26.39
C LEU A 403 -20.54 -13.67 26.73
N THR A 404 -20.71 -14.01 28.01
CA THR A 404 -20.90 -15.40 28.49
C THR A 404 -22.15 -16.10 27.93
N VAL A 405 -23.06 -15.36 27.29
CA VAL A 405 -24.30 -15.86 26.67
C VAL A 405 -24.06 -16.44 25.26
N PHE A 406 -22.91 -16.16 24.62
CA PHE A 406 -22.62 -16.60 23.25
C PHE A 406 -22.05 -18.02 23.16
N PRO A 407 -22.47 -18.86 22.19
CA PRO A 407 -21.89 -20.19 21.98
C PRO A 407 -20.42 -20.13 21.55
N THR A 408 -19.54 -20.86 22.24
CA THR A 408 -18.06 -20.87 22.10
C THR A 408 -17.51 -21.49 20.80
N GLU A 409 -18.31 -21.50 19.72
CA GLU A 409 -17.91 -21.96 18.39
C GLU A 409 -18.20 -20.93 17.29
N THR A 410 -18.98 -19.88 17.58
CA THR A 410 -19.40 -18.88 16.59
C THR A 410 -18.60 -17.58 16.70
N CYS A 411 -17.85 -17.22 15.64
CA CYS A 411 -17.27 -15.89 15.50
C CYS A 411 -18.37 -14.82 15.50
N MET A 412 -18.24 -13.83 16.39
CA MET A 412 -19.24 -12.79 16.62
C MET A 412 -19.15 -11.65 15.60
N PHE A 413 -17.96 -11.39 15.05
CA PHE A 413 -17.67 -10.26 14.16
C PHE A 413 -17.23 -10.74 12.76
N PRO A 414 -18.13 -11.34 11.96
CA PRO A 414 -17.77 -12.04 10.71
C PRO A 414 -17.28 -11.12 9.56
N MET A 415 -17.22 -9.81 9.77
CA MET A 415 -16.73 -8.81 8.81
C MET A 415 -15.46 -8.07 9.29
N LEU A 416 -14.91 -8.48 10.46
CA LEU A 416 -13.73 -7.88 11.06
C LEU A 416 -12.49 -8.02 10.16
N GLN A 417 -11.75 -6.93 9.98
CA GLN A 417 -10.59 -6.81 9.09
C GLN A 417 -9.31 -6.43 9.85
N SER A 418 -9.45 -5.61 10.89
CA SER A 418 -8.42 -5.29 11.86
C SER A 418 -8.88 -5.68 13.27
N LEU A 419 -7.96 -6.25 14.05
CA LEU A 419 -8.14 -6.54 15.47
C LEU A 419 -6.89 -6.07 16.21
N VAL A 420 -7.07 -5.18 17.18
CA VAL A 420 -6.07 -4.83 18.17
C VAL A 420 -6.55 -5.40 19.51
N TRP A 421 -5.71 -6.21 20.13
CA TRP A 421 -6.00 -6.88 21.39
C TRP A 421 -4.87 -6.58 22.37
N GLN A 422 -5.15 -5.74 23.35
CA GLN A 422 -4.19 -5.31 24.37
C GLN A 422 -4.46 -5.98 25.74
N ALA A 423 -5.68 -6.48 25.95
CA ALA A 423 -6.14 -7.07 27.21
C ALA A 423 -5.18 -8.14 27.80
N GLU A 424 -4.86 -7.95 29.08
CA GLU A 424 -3.69 -8.55 29.75
C GLU A 424 -3.81 -10.04 30.12
N ASP A 425 -5.01 -10.61 30.25
CA ASP A 425 -5.17 -12.03 30.67
C ASP A 425 -4.74 -13.03 29.57
N PRO A 426 -3.68 -13.83 29.77
CA PRO A 426 -3.24 -14.82 28.78
C PRO A 426 -4.18 -16.02 28.64
N ASN A 427 -5.10 -16.21 29.61
CA ASN A 427 -6.06 -17.32 29.64
C ASN A 427 -7.41 -16.95 29.02
N ASN A 428 -7.51 -15.77 28.38
CA ASN A 428 -8.76 -15.19 27.93
C ASN A 428 -9.42 -16.00 26.80
N ILE A 429 -10.31 -16.90 27.19
CA ILE A 429 -10.99 -17.83 26.26
C ILE A 429 -11.75 -17.11 25.13
N TYR A 430 -12.02 -15.81 25.18
CA TYR A 430 -12.90 -15.10 24.26
C TYR A 430 -12.25 -14.65 22.94
N LEU A 431 -10.91 -14.65 22.79
CA LEU A 431 -10.26 -14.22 21.55
C LEU A 431 -10.81 -14.93 20.29
N HIS A 432 -11.21 -16.21 20.41
CA HIS A 432 -11.79 -16.98 19.32
C HIS A 432 -13.06 -16.38 18.69
N PHE A 433 -13.81 -15.54 19.41
CA PHE A 433 -14.98 -14.82 18.89
C PHE A 433 -14.63 -13.76 17.84
N PHE A 434 -13.39 -13.25 17.85
CA PHE A 434 -12.91 -12.17 16.99
C PHE A 434 -12.17 -12.69 15.75
N LEU A 435 -11.90 -14.00 15.69
CA LEU A 435 -11.12 -14.64 14.61
C LEU A 435 -11.96 -14.88 13.34
N SER A 436 -12.25 -13.79 12.64
CA SER A 436 -12.98 -13.82 11.37
C SER A 436 -12.13 -14.28 10.20
N HIS A 437 -12.75 -15.02 9.27
CA HIS A 437 -12.24 -15.31 7.93
C HIS A 437 -11.95 -14.08 7.05
N THR A 438 -12.36 -12.88 7.48
CA THR A 438 -12.09 -11.59 6.81
C THR A 438 -10.96 -10.80 7.46
N LEU A 439 -10.38 -11.29 8.57
CA LEU A 439 -9.31 -10.64 9.31
C LEU A 439 -8.01 -10.64 8.49
N ARG A 440 -7.36 -9.48 8.41
CA ARG A 440 -6.13 -9.22 7.65
C ARG A 440 -5.00 -8.69 8.51
N PHE A 441 -5.35 -7.84 9.47
CA PHE A 441 -4.44 -7.20 10.41
C PHE A 441 -4.78 -7.69 11.82
N GLY A 442 -3.78 -8.17 12.56
CA GLY A 442 -3.91 -8.54 13.95
C GLY A 442 -2.75 -7.99 14.77
N TYR A 443 -3.05 -7.22 15.81
CA TYR A 443 -2.12 -6.89 16.89
C TYR A 443 -2.57 -7.63 18.16
N LEU A 444 -1.65 -8.32 18.82
CA LEU A 444 -1.85 -8.95 20.13
C LEU A 444 -0.76 -8.46 21.08
N SER A 445 -1.09 -8.06 22.31
CA SER A 445 -0.11 -7.68 23.35
C SER A 445 0.73 -8.84 23.88
N ALA A 446 0.28 -10.08 23.71
CA ALA A 446 0.93 -11.28 24.22
C ALA A 446 0.68 -12.52 23.34
N ILE A 447 1.46 -13.58 23.55
CA ILE A 447 1.22 -14.89 22.93
C ILE A 447 -0.01 -15.53 23.57
N HIS A 448 -1.11 -15.56 22.83
CA HIS A 448 -2.38 -16.08 23.32
C HIS A 448 -2.65 -17.54 22.84
N PRO A 449 -3.13 -18.48 23.68
CA PRO A 449 -3.37 -19.89 23.30
C PRO A 449 -4.24 -20.10 22.06
N ALA A 450 -5.14 -19.16 21.74
CA ALA A 450 -5.98 -19.22 20.54
C ALA A 450 -5.21 -18.95 19.22
N LEU A 451 -3.93 -18.54 19.26
CA LEU A 451 -3.05 -18.31 18.10
C LEU A 451 -3.08 -19.45 17.07
N LYS A 452 -3.08 -20.71 17.53
CA LYS A 452 -3.20 -21.93 16.72
C LYS A 452 -4.43 -21.92 15.79
N SER A 453 -5.50 -21.24 16.20
CA SER A 453 -6.73 -21.10 15.43
C SER A 453 -6.76 -19.86 14.53
N ILE A 454 -5.81 -18.92 14.67
CA ILE A 454 -5.73 -17.72 13.82
C ILE A 454 -5.22 -18.10 12.43
N GLY A 455 -3.99 -18.61 12.31
CA GLY A 455 -3.39 -18.92 11.00
C GLY A 455 -4.07 -20.05 10.22
N THR A 456 -5.00 -20.79 10.85
CA THR A 456 -5.87 -21.78 10.18
C THR A 456 -7.25 -21.24 9.78
N ARG A 457 -7.66 -20.05 10.24
CA ARG A 457 -8.99 -19.44 9.97
C ARG A 457 -8.93 -18.09 9.25
N ALA A 458 -7.88 -17.30 9.47
CA ALA A 458 -7.73 -15.94 8.97
C ALA A 458 -6.60 -15.84 7.92
N PRO A 459 -6.86 -15.25 6.73
CA PRO A 459 -5.84 -14.99 5.72
C PRO A 459 -5.08 -13.70 6.07
N LEU A 460 -4.28 -13.73 7.14
CA LEU A 460 -3.54 -12.55 7.62
C LEU A 460 -2.53 -12.04 6.58
N GLU A 461 -2.60 -10.73 6.34
CA GLU A 461 -1.64 -9.95 5.54
C GLU A 461 -0.62 -9.26 6.47
N ALA A 462 -0.99 -8.98 7.72
CA ALA A 462 -0.11 -8.47 8.78
C ALA A 462 -0.44 -9.11 10.13
N LEU A 463 0.60 -9.44 10.91
CA LEU A 463 0.50 -9.92 12.29
C LEU A 463 1.59 -9.26 13.14
N THR A 464 1.21 -8.62 14.23
CA THR A 464 2.12 -8.10 15.26
C THR A 464 1.79 -8.75 16.59
N ILE A 465 2.79 -9.31 17.26
CA ILE A 465 2.70 -9.84 18.62
C ILE A 465 3.71 -9.05 19.45
N GLY A 466 3.20 -8.25 20.39
CA GLY A 466 3.99 -7.41 21.29
C GLY A 466 4.62 -8.19 22.43
N ASP A 467 5.39 -7.46 23.24
CA ASP A 467 6.03 -7.99 24.45
C ASP A 467 5.05 -8.02 25.64
N ALA A 468 4.96 -9.16 26.30
CA ALA A 468 3.94 -9.45 27.31
C ALA A 468 4.31 -8.92 28.70
N GLY A 469 4.51 -7.60 28.82
CA GLY A 469 4.70 -6.94 30.13
C GLY A 469 6.11 -7.02 30.73
N GLY A 470 7.11 -7.41 29.92
CA GLY A 470 8.52 -7.12 30.18
C GLY A 470 9.39 -8.29 30.64
N ALA A 471 10.49 -8.50 29.91
CA ALA A 471 11.76 -9.07 30.33
C ALA A 471 11.82 -10.54 30.84
N GLU A 472 10.70 -11.27 30.95
CA GLU A 472 10.75 -12.73 31.11
C GLU A 472 10.84 -13.42 29.72
N ASP A 473 11.77 -14.37 29.57
CA ASP A 473 11.91 -15.15 28.34
C ASP A 473 10.69 -16.05 28.07
N LEU A 474 10.29 -16.16 26.80
CA LEU A 474 9.20 -17.02 26.37
C LEU A 474 9.35 -18.47 26.86
N THR A 475 8.25 -19.07 27.30
CA THR A 475 8.24 -20.50 27.61
C THR A 475 8.37 -21.34 26.32
N VAL A 476 8.84 -22.57 26.48
CA VAL A 476 9.03 -23.52 25.37
C VAL A 476 7.73 -23.77 24.60
N ASP A 477 6.60 -23.84 25.32
CA ASP A 477 5.29 -24.11 24.74
C ASP A 477 4.75 -22.89 23.95
N GLU A 478 5.02 -21.66 24.41
CA GLU A 478 4.68 -20.42 23.71
C GLU A 478 5.50 -20.22 22.44
N SER A 479 6.81 -20.46 22.51
CA SER A 479 7.71 -20.44 21.34
C SER A 479 7.27 -21.47 20.28
N PHE A 480 6.90 -22.68 20.70
CA PHE A 480 6.36 -23.70 19.79
C PHE A 480 4.99 -23.31 19.20
N LEU A 481 4.09 -22.74 20.00
CA LEU A 481 2.77 -22.25 19.55
C LEU A 481 2.92 -21.12 18.52
N LEU A 482 3.84 -20.18 18.74
CA LEU A 482 4.20 -19.11 17.81
C LEU A 482 4.74 -19.69 16.50
N ALA A 483 5.68 -20.65 16.59
CA ALA A 483 6.28 -21.31 15.43
C ALA A 483 5.28 -22.16 14.63
N GLU A 484 4.34 -22.85 15.26
CA GLU A 484 3.24 -23.55 14.56
C GLU A 484 2.29 -22.55 13.87
N THR A 485 1.94 -21.45 14.55
CA THR A 485 1.03 -20.43 14.01
C THR A 485 1.62 -19.75 12.77
N ILE A 486 2.87 -19.28 12.84
CA ILE A 486 3.55 -18.63 11.71
C ILE A 486 3.70 -19.58 10.51
N ARG A 487 3.95 -20.88 10.73
CA ARG A 487 3.99 -21.89 9.66
C ARG A 487 2.64 -22.13 8.98
N SER A 488 1.53 -21.88 9.67
CA SER A 488 0.19 -21.94 9.05
C SER A 488 -0.16 -20.70 8.23
N CYS A 489 0.47 -19.55 8.53
CA CYS A 489 0.29 -18.31 7.79
C CYS A 489 1.01 -18.33 6.42
N THR A 490 0.29 -17.94 5.36
CA THR A 490 0.73 -18.07 3.96
C THR A 490 0.55 -16.81 3.10
N GLN A 491 0.08 -15.70 3.68
CA GLN A 491 -0.10 -14.42 2.97
C GLN A 491 0.50 -13.21 3.72
N LEU A 492 1.28 -13.45 4.78
CA LEU A 492 1.94 -12.40 5.55
C LEU A 492 2.86 -11.57 4.66
N ARG A 493 2.75 -10.25 4.83
CA ARG A 493 3.61 -9.21 4.26
C ARG A 493 4.42 -8.52 5.35
N HIS A 494 3.77 -8.29 6.48
CA HIS A 494 4.33 -7.68 7.68
C HIS A 494 4.22 -8.72 8.81
N LEU A 495 5.32 -8.95 9.54
CA LEU A 495 5.34 -9.80 10.72
C LEU A 495 6.18 -9.13 11.82
N GLY A 496 5.53 -8.72 12.91
CA GLY A 496 6.19 -8.40 14.17
C GLY A 496 5.97 -9.53 15.17
N CYS A 497 7.02 -10.10 15.75
CA CYS A 497 6.88 -11.15 16.76
C CYS A 497 8.14 -11.34 17.62
N PRO A 498 8.04 -12.07 18.74
CA PRO A 498 9.21 -12.55 19.46
C PRO A 498 10.15 -13.45 18.63
N PRO A 499 11.42 -13.63 19.06
CA PRO A 499 12.41 -14.51 18.48
C PRO A 499 11.90 -15.91 18.13
N LEU A 500 12.11 -16.28 16.87
CA LEU A 500 11.57 -17.50 16.27
C LEU A 500 12.57 -18.66 16.24
N GLU A 501 12.05 -19.87 16.42
CA GLU A 501 12.78 -21.11 16.16
C GLU A 501 13.12 -21.27 14.66
N TRP A 502 14.18 -22.03 14.37
CA TRP A 502 14.71 -22.22 13.01
C TRP A 502 13.69 -22.81 12.02
N GLU A 503 12.70 -23.60 12.46
CA GLU A 503 11.63 -24.13 11.57
C GLU A 503 10.71 -23.01 11.05
N ALA A 504 10.35 -22.05 11.91
CA ALA A 504 9.53 -20.91 11.52
C ALA A 504 10.35 -19.90 10.69
N TRP A 505 11.60 -19.65 11.06
CA TRP A 505 12.51 -18.81 10.27
C TRP A 505 12.73 -19.37 8.86
N ASN A 506 12.91 -20.70 8.73
CA ASN A 506 13.03 -21.36 7.43
C ASN A 506 11.74 -21.24 6.60
N HIS A 507 10.56 -21.34 7.22
CA HIS A 507 9.28 -21.09 6.52
C HIS A 507 9.19 -19.65 5.99
N LEU A 508 9.52 -18.65 6.80
CA LEU A 508 9.55 -17.24 6.39
C LEU A 508 10.53 -16.98 5.24
N SER A 509 11.71 -17.60 5.26
CA SER A 509 12.69 -17.48 4.16
C SER A 509 12.20 -17.99 2.81
N ASN A 510 11.14 -18.83 2.81
CA ASN A 510 10.49 -19.36 1.60
C ASN A 510 9.15 -18.67 1.28
N LEU A 511 8.74 -17.63 2.02
CA LEU A 511 7.44 -16.97 1.88
C LEU A 511 7.54 -15.74 0.93
N PRO A 512 7.09 -15.81 -0.34
CA PRO A 512 7.30 -14.75 -1.32
C PRO A 512 6.40 -13.52 -1.11
N THR A 513 5.48 -13.53 -0.13
CA THR A 513 4.65 -12.38 0.21
C THR A 513 5.29 -11.46 1.25
N LEU A 514 6.31 -11.91 1.99
CA LEU A 514 6.92 -11.17 3.09
C LEU A 514 7.76 -10.00 2.56
N LEU A 515 7.52 -8.81 3.11
CA LEU A 515 8.17 -7.53 2.78
C LEU A 515 8.85 -6.91 3.99
N GLU A 516 8.28 -7.10 5.18
CA GLU A 516 8.70 -6.45 6.42
C GLU A 516 8.71 -7.48 7.55
N LEU A 517 9.82 -7.53 8.29
CA LEU A 517 10.03 -8.44 9.41
C LEU A 517 10.57 -7.66 10.60
N GLU A 518 9.91 -7.79 11.74
CA GLU A 518 10.26 -7.16 13.00
C GLU A 518 10.35 -8.22 14.10
N ILE A 519 11.45 -8.22 14.86
CA ILE A 519 11.67 -9.16 15.95
C ILE A 519 11.87 -8.40 17.28
N SER A 520 11.02 -8.66 18.26
CA SER A 520 10.90 -7.85 19.48
C SER A 520 10.89 -8.68 20.76
N SER A 521 11.67 -8.24 21.78
CA SER A 521 11.90 -8.85 23.11
C SER A 521 12.47 -10.28 23.16
N GLY A 522 12.91 -10.74 24.34
CA GLY A 522 13.38 -12.11 24.60
C GLY A 522 14.75 -12.54 24.01
N SER A 523 15.22 -13.74 24.38
CA SER A 523 16.58 -14.24 24.10
C SER A 523 16.66 -15.67 23.50
N TRP A 524 15.67 -16.09 22.70
CA TRP A 524 15.62 -17.45 22.15
C TRP A 524 16.77 -17.79 21.18
N PRO A 525 17.42 -18.97 21.24
CA PRO A 525 18.50 -19.33 20.32
C PRO A 525 17.98 -19.88 18.97
N LEU A 526 18.60 -19.45 17.86
CA LEU A 526 18.44 -20.04 16.52
C LEU A 526 19.21 -21.37 16.41
N ASP A 527 18.80 -22.39 17.15
CA ASP A 527 19.66 -23.54 17.45
C ASP A 527 19.65 -24.67 16.40
N ARG A 528 20.26 -24.41 15.22
CA ARG A 528 20.94 -25.46 14.45
C ARG A 528 22.13 -24.92 13.65
N HIS A 529 23.31 -25.41 13.96
CA HIS A 529 24.59 -24.87 13.49
C HIS A 529 24.88 -25.12 12.00
N ASP A 530 24.23 -26.10 11.36
CA ASP A 530 24.53 -26.54 9.99
C ASP A 530 23.60 -25.96 8.89
N LEU A 531 22.71 -25.03 9.23
CA LEU A 531 21.72 -24.49 8.28
C LEU A 531 22.07 -23.08 7.78
N LYS A 532 22.19 -22.96 6.45
CA LYS A 532 21.90 -21.71 5.74
C LYS A 532 20.43 -21.73 5.34
N PHE A 533 19.73 -20.61 5.53
CA PHE A 533 18.34 -20.44 5.10
C PHE A 533 18.26 -20.05 3.61
N ALA A 534 17.05 -20.01 3.06
CA ALA A 534 16.85 -19.44 1.73
C ALA A 534 17.09 -17.92 1.75
N PRO A 535 17.49 -17.28 0.63
CA PRO A 535 17.56 -15.83 0.56
C PRO A 535 16.16 -15.22 0.65
N PHE A 536 15.98 -14.23 1.52
CA PHE A 536 14.74 -13.46 1.66
C PHE A 536 14.60 -12.48 0.49
N LEU A 537 14.16 -12.99 -0.67
CA LEU A 537 14.17 -12.26 -1.94
C LEU A 537 13.34 -10.97 -1.96
N ASN A 538 12.32 -10.85 -1.11
CA ASN A 538 11.35 -9.75 -1.16
C ASN A 538 11.32 -8.88 0.12
N VAL A 539 12.10 -9.23 1.16
CA VAL A 539 12.13 -8.42 2.40
C VAL A 539 12.92 -7.13 2.16
N THR A 540 12.24 -6.02 2.39
CA THR A 540 12.73 -4.64 2.23
C THR A 540 13.00 -3.95 3.56
N ILE A 541 12.29 -4.31 4.63
CA ILE A 541 12.47 -3.74 5.98
C ILE A 541 12.76 -4.89 6.97
N LEU A 542 13.80 -4.72 7.78
CA LEU A 542 14.20 -5.67 8.81
C LEU A 542 14.53 -4.92 10.12
N ASN A 543 13.67 -5.08 11.12
CA ASN A 543 13.75 -4.39 12.40
C ASN A 543 14.03 -5.38 13.55
N PHE A 544 14.82 -4.97 14.54
CA PHE A 544 15.08 -5.72 15.76
C PHE A 544 14.96 -4.82 17.00
N TYR A 545 14.15 -5.22 17.98
CA TYR A 545 13.98 -4.53 19.27
C TYR A 545 14.29 -5.54 20.39
N VAL A 546 15.57 -5.83 20.60
CA VAL A 546 16.03 -6.99 21.38
C VAL A 546 16.80 -6.58 22.63
N GLN A 547 16.73 -7.37 23.72
CA GLN A 547 17.56 -7.07 24.90
C GLN A 547 19.06 -7.30 24.61
N THR A 548 19.40 -8.31 23.81
CA THR A 548 20.78 -8.68 23.47
C THR A 548 20.94 -9.04 22.00
N ALA A 549 22.14 -8.82 21.45
CA ALA A 549 22.44 -9.00 20.03
C ALA A 549 22.58 -10.44 19.45
N PRO A 550 22.79 -11.54 20.20
CA PRO A 550 23.12 -12.85 19.61
C PRO A 550 22.08 -13.40 18.61
N TYR A 551 20.79 -13.12 18.82
CA TYR A 551 19.74 -13.53 17.88
C TYR A 551 19.93 -12.86 16.51
N THR A 552 19.99 -11.53 16.49
CA THR A 552 20.17 -10.70 15.30
C THR A 552 21.45 -11.06 14.55
N ILE A 553 22.56 -11.25 15.27
CA ILE A 553 23.84 -11.68 14.69
C ILE A 553 23.68 -13.04 14.00
N THR A 554 23.03 -14.01 14.66
CA THR A 554 22.82 -15.36 14.10
C THR A 554 21.88 -15.35 12.90
N ALA A 555 20.81 -14.55 12.94
CA ALA A 555 19.85 -14.39 11.87
C ALA A 555 20.51 -13.82 10.60
N LEU A 556 21.33 -12.77 10.75
CA LEU A 556 22.06 -12.11 9.66
C LEU A 556 23.20 -12.97 9.11
N GLN A 557 23.89 -13.75 9.94
CA GLN A 557 24.97 -14.65 9.48
C GLN A 557 24.47 -15.87 8.68
N ARG A 558 23.21 -16.28 8.86
CA ARG A 558 22.64 -17.50 8.23
C ARG A 558 21.62 -17.22 7.13
N SER A 559 21.28 -15.96 6.89
CA SER A 559 20.26 -15.52 5.92
C SER A 559 20.83 -14.46 4.98
N GLU A 560 20.40 -14.45 3.72
CA GLU A 560 20.74 -13.39 2.76
C GLU A 560 19.50 -12.53 2.48
N PHE A 561 19.66 -11.19 2.42
CA PHE A 561 18.58 -10.22 2.25
C PHE A 561 18.87 -9.31 1.04
N PRO A 562 18.89 -9.86 -0.20
CA PRO A 562 19.36 -9.14 -1.39
C PRO A 562 18.51 -7.95 -1.85
N SER A 563 17.33 -7.75 -1.23
CA SER A 563 16.40 -6.65 -1.52
C SER A 563 16.24 -5.66 -0.36
N LEU A 564 17.03 -5.79 0.70
CA LEU A 564 16.87 -4.99 1.92
C LEU A 564 17.15 -3.50 1.67
N GLN A 565 16.23 -2.64 2.09
CA GLN A 565 16.30 -1.18 1.95
C GLN A 565 16.45 -0.47 3.29
N GLN A 566 15.86 -1.02 4.35
CA GLN A 566 15.93 -0.54 5.72
C GLN A 566 16.36 -1.66 6.67
N PHE A 567 17.38 -1.37 7.48
CA PHE A 567 17.75 -2.14 8.67
C PHE A 567 17.69 -1.23 9.89
N GLU A 568 16.96 -1.63 10.91
CA GLU A 568 16.92 -0.94 12.21
C GLU A 568 17.14 -1.92 13.37
N MET A 569 17.95 -1.53 14.34
CA MET A 569 18.20 -2.33 15.54
C MET A 569 18.26 -1.44 16.79
N HIS A 570 17.33 -1.67 17.70
CA HIS A 570 17.39 -1.20 19.08
C HIS A 570 17.85 -2.36 19.95
N VAL A 571 18.89 -2.13 20.74
CA VAL A 571 19.42 -3.09 21.71
C VAL A 571 19.56 -2.43 23.07
N GLN A 572 19.34 -3.19 24.15
CA GLN A 572 19.71 -2.74 25.48
C GLN A 572 21.21 -2.96 25.69
N VAL A 573 21.64 -4.22 25.83
CA VAL A 573 23.04 -4.58 26.13
C VAL A 573 23.71 -5.24 24.92
N MET A 574 24.79 -4.62 24.42
CA MET A 574 25.62 -5.16 23.32
C MET A 574 27.12 -5.00 23.61
N PRO A 575 27.80 -6.06 24.11
CA PRO A 575 29.24 -6.05 24.29
C PRO A 575 30.00 -5.80 22.98
N PHE A 576 31.14 -5.10 23.05
CA PHE A 576 31.99 -4.73 21.90
C PHE A 576 32.24 -5.87 20.90
N ALA A 577 32.50 -7.08 21.40
CA ALA A 577 32.75 -8.27 20.58
C ALA A 577 31.52 -8.75 19.78
N GLN A 578 30.31 -8.48 20.27
CA GLN A 578 29.06 -8.77 19.57
C GLN A 578 28.75 -7.69 18.52
N ALA A 579 29.03 -6.42 18.81
CA ALA A 579 28.90 -5.33 17.84
C ALA A 579 29.78 -5.55 16.59
N GLU A 580 31.07 -5.88 16.76
CA GLU A 580 31.93 -6.25 15.61
C GLU A 580 31.38 -7.46 14.83
N GLN A 581 30.78 -8.45 15.50
CA GLN A 581 30.13 -9.59 14.82
C GLN A 581 28.85 -9.17 14.06
N LEU A 582 28.07 -8.21 14.57
CA LEU A 582 26.92 -7.63 13.89
C LEU A 582 27.35 -6.89 12.62
N PHE A 583 28.37 -6.03 12.70
CA PHE A 583 28.91 -5.30 11.55
C PHE A 583 29.51 -6.25 10.50
N CYS A 584 30.17 -7.34 10.95
CA CYS A 584 30.58 -8.42 10.05
C CYS A 584 29.39 -9.10 9.37
N ALA A 585 28.31 -9.41 10.10
CA ALA A 585 27.12 -10.06 9.57
C ALA A 585 26.40 -9.18 8.54
N LEU A 586 26.11 -7.92 8.87
CA LEU A 586 25.48 -6.94 7.97
C LEU A 586 26.24 -6.80 6.64
N SER A 587 27.58 -6.75 6.69
CA SER A 587 28.41 -6.68 5.49
C SER A 587 28.31 -7.91 4.56
N GLN A 588 27.74 -9.02 5.04
CA GLN A 588 27.57 -10.28 4.31
C GLN A 588 26.14 -10.51 3.81
N CYS A 589 25.16 -9.70 4.20
CA CYS A 589 23.73 -9.89 3.87
C CYS A 589 23.34 -9.64 2.39
N ASN A 590 24.30 -9.43 1.49
CA ASN A 590 24.10 -9.31 0.03
C ASN A 590 23.31 -8.05 -0.44
N ALA A 591 23.14 -7.03 0.42
CA ALA A 591 22.28 -5.84 0.21
C ALA A 591 23.00 -4.56 -0.28
N TYR A 592 24.23 -4.66 -0.81
CA TYR A 592 25.14 -3.51 -1.10
C TYR A 592 24.65 -2.52 -2.17
N HIS A 593 23.59 -2.86 -2.91
CA HIS A 593 22.97 -1.99 -3.93
C HIS A 593 21.52 -1.57 -3.58
N THR A 594 20.98 -2.00 -2.44
CA THR A 594 19.58 -1.73 -2.06
C THR A 594 19.43 -1.02 -0.72
N LEU A 595 20.40 -1.20 0.20
CA LEU A 595 20.30 -0.69 1.57
C LEU A 595 20.50 0.83 1.60
N GLU A 596 19.42 1.57 1.86
CA GLU A 596 19.40 3.04 1.93
C GLU A 596 19.38 3.55 3.38
N TYR A 597 18.90 2.76 4.34
CA TYR A 597 18.76 3.13 5.74
C TYR A 597 19.37 2.06 6.66
N ILE A 598 20.27 2.49 7.53
CA ILE A 598 20.87 1.68 8.61
C ILE A 598 20.80 2.51 9.88
N VAL A 599 20.09 2.05 10.90
CA VAL A 599 20.09 2.69 12.23
C VAL A 599 20.27 1.64 13.33
N ILE A 600 21.20 1.91 14.26
CA ILE A 600 21.51 1.05 15.41
C ILE A 600 21.60 1.92 16.66
N PHE A 601 20.78 1.61 17.67
CA PHE A 601 20.77 2.24 18.99
C PHE A 601 21.11 1.21 20.07
N CYS A 602 22.01 1.54 21.00
CA CYS A 602 22.37 0.74 22.16
C CYS A 602 22.17 1.56 23.45
N PHE A 603 21.23 1.12 24.30
CA PHE A 603 20.86 1.76 25.57
C PHE A 603 21.36 0.95 26.77
N ASP A 604 22.60 1.20 27.17
CA ASP A 604 23.37 0.31 28.04
C ASP A 604 23.34 0.80 29.50
N SER A 605 22.15 0.64 30.11
CA SER A 605 21.77 1.21 31.42
C SER A 605 22.58 0.70 32.62
N ASP A 606 23.20 -0.47 32.49
CA ASP A 606 23.70 -1.25 33.61
C ASP A 606 25.22 -1.15 33.67
N GLY A 607 25.72 -0.25 34.53
CA GLY A 607 27.14 0.10 34.67
C GLY A 607 28.07 -0.98 35.23
N GLU A 608 27.81 -2.28 34.98
CA GLU A 608 28.80 -3.35 35.17
C GLU A 608 29.82 -3.32 34.02
N SER A 609 30.69 -2.32 34.06
CA SER A 609 31.75 -2.11 33.07
C SER A 609 32.70 -3.32 32.99
N ASP A 610 32.62 -4.06 31.89
CA ASP A 610 33.73 -4.85 31.35
C ASP A 610 34.93 -3.88 31.23
N GLU A 611 36.03 -4.14 31.96
CA GLU A 611 37.05 -3.13 32.36
C GLU A 611 37.32 -2.04 31.30
N GLU A 612 37.21 -0.75 31.70
CA GLU A 612 37.51 0.39 30.83
C GLU A 612 38.84 0.19 30.10
N GLN A 613 38.77 -0.12 28.81
CA GLN A 613 39.92 -0.26 27.92
C GLN A 613 39.85 0.86 26.88
N PRO A 614 40.44 2.04 27.16
CA PRO A 614 40.14 3.28 26.43
C PRO A 614 40.54 3.29 24.95
N ASP A 615 41.24 2.25 24.49
CA ASP A 615 41.69 2.09 23.10
C ASP A 615 40.78 1.16 22.27
N LYS A 616 39.74 0.55 22.86
CA LYS A 616 38.67 -0.13 22.11
C LYS A 616 37.72 0.93 21.54
N SER A 617 37.79 1.15 20.23
CA SER A 617 36.88 2.01 19.49
C SER A 617 36.50 1.35 18.16
N PHE A 618 35.25 1.51 17.72
CA PHE A 618 34.75 0.76 16.57
C PHE A 618 35.28 1.32 15.26
N THR A 619 36.09 0.54 14.52
CA THR A 619 36.42 0.83 13.11
C THR A 619 35.29 0.40 12.15
N ALA A 620 34.09 0.14 12.68
CA ALA A 620 32.91 -0.42 12.00
C ALA A 620 32.53 0.31 10.71
N ILE A 621 32.70 1.63 10.68
CA ILE A 621 32.48 2.51 9.51
C ILE A 621 33.16 1.94 8.24
N SER A 622 34.37 1.37 8.38
CA SER A 622 35.11 0.74 7.28
C SER A 622 34.36 -0.43 6.59
N ARG A 623 33.44 -1.10 7.29
CA ARG A 623 32.62 -2.19 6.74
C ARG A 623 31.41 -1.65 5.99
N PHE A 624 30.83 -0.55 6.47
CA PHE A 624 29.66 0.11 5.87
C PHE A 624 29.99 0.85 4.55
N LEU A 625 31.26 1.09 4.23
CA LEU A 625 31.70 1.73 2.96
C LEU A 625 31.16 1.06 1.69
N HIS A 626 30.80 -0.23 1.76
CA HIS A 626 30.28 -0.99 0.63
C HIS A 626 28.81 -0.64 0.27
N PHE A 627 28.06 0.00 1.17
CA PHE A 627 26.65 0.37 0.95
C PHE A 627 26.55 1.69 0.16
N THR A 628 26.73 1.60 -1.15
CA THR A 628 26.79 2.77 -2.06
C THR A 628 25.50 3.61 -2.17
N GLN A 629 24.34 3.08 -1.73
CA GLN A 629 23.05 3.76 -1.81
C GLN A 629 22.60 4.37 -0.46
N LEU A 630 23.48 4.38 0.54
CA LEU A 630 23.15 4.80 1.90
C LEU A 630 22.73 6.27 1.96
N ARG A 631 21.51 6.51 2.44
CA ARG A 631 20.87 7.82 2.65
C ARG A 631 20.78 8.18 4.14
N THR A 632 20.60 7.17 5.00
CA THR A 632 20.55 7.32 6.45
C THR A 632 21.51 6.34 7.12
N LEU A 633 22.42 6.87 7.95
CA LEU A 633 23.26 6.10 8.87
C LEU A 633 23.11 6.64 10.29
N GLY A 634 22.56 5.84 11.20
CA GLY A 634 22.56 6.10 12.64
C GLY A 634 23.36 5.02 13.37
N LEU A 635 24.41 5.41 14.10
CA LEU A 635 25.13 4.56 15.04
C LEU A 635 25.20 5.29 16.38
N VAL A 636 24.40 4.84 17.34
CA VAL A 636 24.26 5.44 18.66
C VAL A 636 24.63 4.39 19.70
N PHE A 637 25.76 4.59 20.37
CA PHE A 637 26.29 3.69 21.38
C PHE A 637 26.73 4.49 22.60
N GLU A 638 26.04 4.34 23.72
CA GLU A 638 26.34 5.12 24.94
C GLU A 638 27.73 4.80 25.47
N ASN A 639 28.04 3.52 25.70
CA ASN A 639 29.27 3.06 26.37
C ASN A 639 30.48 2.80 25.43
N TYR A 640 30.36 2.98 24.11
CA TYR A 640 31.43 2.65 23.15
C TYR A 640 31.64 3.72 22.07
N PRO A 641 32.84 4.33 21.96
CA PRO A 641 33.11 5.32 20.92
C PRO A 641 33.27 4.66 19.54
N VAL A 642 32.51 5.15 18.56
CA VAL A 642 32.74 4.85 17.14
C VAL A 642 33.98 5.63 16.68
N TYR A 643 34.97 4.95 16.12
CA TYR A 643 36.18 5.61 15.64
C TYR A 643 35.95 6.21 14.25
N LEU A 644 36.20 7.52 14.14
CA LEU A 644 36.19 8.23 12.87
C LEU A 644 37.19 9.39 12.95
N ASP A 645 38.22 9.34 12.11
CA ASP A 645 39.19 10.43 11.91
C ASP A 645 38.92 11.14 10.57
N ASN A 646 39.73 12.16 10.25
CA ASN A 646 39.62 12.93 9.01
C ASN A 646 39.69 12.04 7.74
N ASP A 647 40.62 11.07 7.71
CA ASP A 647 40.87 10.23 6.52
C ASP A 647 39.72 9.23 6.30
N LEU A 648 39.22 8.60 7.37
CA LEU A 648 38.09 7.68 7.31
C LEU A 648 36.76 8.41 7.07
N LEU A 649 36.59 9.65 7.57
CA LEU A 649 35.44 10.51 7.24
C LEU A 649 35.42 10.85 5.74
N LEU A 650 36.56 11.24 5.19
CA LEU A 650 36.71 11.52 3.76
C LEU A 650 36.43 10.27 2.92
N GLN A 651 36.94 9.10 3.34
CA GLN A 651 36.67 7.83 2.68
C GLN A 651 35.17 7.48 2.72
N ALA A 652 34.51 7.65 3.87
CA ALA A 652 33.09 7.40 4.06
C ALA A 652 32.22 8.31 3.18
N MET A 653 32.43 9.63 3.23
CA MET A 653 31.68 10.59 2.41
C MET A 653 31.97 10.43 0.91
N SER A 654 33.18 9.99 0.51
CA SER A 654 33.45 9.64 -0.89
C SER A 654 32.63 8.44 -1.42
N SER A 655 32.19 7.57 -0.51
CA SER A 655 31.44 6.33 -0.76
C SER A 655 29.92 6.54 -0.68
N TRP A 656 29.44 7.35 0.27
CA TRP A 656 28.01 7.60 0.53
C TRP A 656 27.53 8.96 0.00
N ARG A 657 27.74 9.23 -1.29
CA ARG A 657 27.52 10.56 -1.90
C ARG A 657 26.09 11.09 -1.86
N HIS A 658 25.11 10.24 -1.53
CA HIS A 658 23.69 10.56 -1.43
C HIS A 658 23.17 10.51 0.02
N ILE A 659 24.09 10.53 1.00
CA ILE A 659 23.75 10.56 2.42
C ILE A 659 23.06 11.88 2.80
N ARG A 660 21.93 11.76 3.50
CA ARG A 660 21.07 12.86 3.96
C ARG A 660 21.06 12.99 5.48
N TYR A 661 21.14 11.85 6.16
CA TYR A 661 21.10 11.73 7.62
C TYR A 661 22.31 10.91 8.07
N MET A 662 23.20 11.52 8.85
CA MET A 662 24.36 10.85 9.42
C MET A 662 24.48 11.18 10.90
N THR A 663 24.30 10.18 11.77
CA THR A 663 24.37 10.30 13.22
C THR A 663 25.36 9.30 13.77
N LEU A 664 26.42 9.79 14.40
CA LEU A 664 27.42 9.04 15.15
C LEU A 664 27.49 9.62 16.56
N ALA A 665 26.80 9.00 17.51
CA ALA A 665 26.65 9.51 18.88
C ALA A 665 27.24 8.54 19.90
N ASN A 666 28.04 9.06 20.83
CA ASN A 666 28.58 8.32 21.97
C ASN A 666 28.87 9.29 23.14
N HIS A 667 29.00 8.78 24.36
CA HIS A 667 29.68 9.52 25.43
C HIS A 667 31.20 9.40 25.22
N GLN A 668 31.88 10.52 24.97
CA GLN A 668 33.32 10.50 24.70
C GLN A 668 34.15 11.11 25.86
N LEU A 669 35.03 10.29 26.44
CA LEU A 669 36.03 10.67 27.46
C LEU A 669 37.36 11.15 26.85
N ARG A 670 37.41 11.38 25.53
CA ARG A 670 38.60 11.77 24.76
C ARG A 670 38.26 12.94 23.83
N PRO A 671 39.23 13.82 23.49
CA PRO A 671 39.00 14.83 22.47
C PRO A 671 38.73 14.15 21.11
N PRO A 672 37.73 14.62 20.34
CA PRO A 672 37.42 14.07 19.02
C PRO A 672 38.56 14.32 18.02
N PRO A 673 38.88 13.36 17.14
CA PRO A 673 39.98 13.50 16.17
C PRO A 673 39.56 14.16 14.84
N ILE A 674 38.27 14.54 14.68
CA ILE A 674 37.76 15.18 13.47
C ILE A 674 37.94 16.70 13.60
N THR A 675 38.88 17.25 12.83
CA THR A 675 39.10 18.71 12.72
C THR A 675 38.00 19.38 11.90
N PHE A 676 37.83 20.71 12.04
CA PHE A 676 36.94 21.47 11.17
C PHE A 676 37.31 21.34 9.69
N ARG A 677 38.60 21.40 9.31
CA ARG A 677 39.01 21.16 7.90
C ARG A 677 38.58 19.79 7.41
N GLY A 678 38.86 18.72 8.15
CA GLY A 678 38.47 17.35 7.77
C GLY A 678 36.96 17.19 7.61
N LEU A 679 36.16 17.83 8.47
CA LEU A 679 34.71 17.92 8.32
C LEU A 679 34.31 18.59 7.00
N PHE A 680 34.88 19.75 6.68
CA PHE A 680 34.54 20.47 5.44
C PHE A 680 35.06 19.75 4.18
N ASP A 681 36.20 19.06 4.23
CA ASP A 681 36.70 18.22 3.14
C ASP A 681 35.79 17.00 2.88
N GLY A 682 35.19 16.42 3.93
CA GLY A 682 34.11 15.45 3.80
C GLY A 682 32.82 16.05 3.20
N LEU A 683 32.33 17.16 3.75
CA LEU A 683 31.10 17.83 3.31
C LEU A 683 31.13 18.27 1.84
N ARG A 684 32.32 18.56 1.28
CA ARG A 684 32.52 18.83 -0.16
C ARG A 684 32.09 17.67 -1.08
N LEU A 685 31.91 16.45 -0.55
CA LEU A 685 31.55 15.25 -1.30
C LEU A 685 30.06 14.85 -1.20
N CYS A 686 29.31 15.35 -0.21
CA CYS A 686 27.94 14.93 0.10
C CYS A 686 26.95 16.12 0.13
N PRO A 687 26.65 16.76 -1.02
CA PRO A 687 25.87 18.00 -1.08
C PRO A 687 24.39 17.87 -0.70
N ASP A 688 23.87 16.65 -0.56
CA ASP A 688 22.46 16.36 -0.20
C ASP A 688 22.25 16.22 1.32
N LEU A 689 23.27 16.44 2.16
CA LEU A 689 23.23 16.20 3.61
C LEU A 689 22.35 17.24 4.35
N ASP A 690 21.24 16.81 4.94
CA ASP A 690 20.26 17.62 5.70
C ASP A 690 20.59 17.68 7.20
N SER A 691 21.03 16.54 7.76
CA SER A 691 21.26 16.39 9.21
C SER A 691 22.54 15.61 9.49
N LEU A 692 23.38 16.20 10.35
CA LEU A 692 24.67 15.64 10.76
C LEU A 692 24.83 15.71 12.27
N GLN A 693 25.10 14.57 12.90
CA GLN A 693 25.56 14.47 14.29
C GLN A 693 26.89 13.71 14.34
N LEU A 694 27.96 14.42 14.73
CA LEU A 694 29.28 13.84 15.01
C LEU A 694 30.08 14.78 15.92
N HIS A 695 31.15 14.27 16.52
CA HIS A 695 31.98 15.05 17.44
C HIS A 695 33.14 15.72 16.65
N VAL A 696 33.46 16.98 16.96
CA VAL A 696 34.44 17.82 16.23
C VAL A 696 35.41 18.47 17.20
N ASP A 697 36.68 18.55 16.85
CA ASP A 697 37.65 19.36 17.58
C ASP A 697 37.41 20.85 17.30
N ALA A 698 36.56 21.46 18.13
CA ALA A 698 36.32 22.91 18.17
C ALA A 698 37.19 23.62 19.21
N VAL A 699 38.20 22.94 19.78
CA VAL A 699 39.25 23.54 20.59
C VAL A 699 40.41 23.95 19.67
N ASN A 700 40.92 23.02 18.87
CA ASN A 700 42.04 23.25 17.95
C ASN A 700 41.53 23.64 16.54
N ILE A 701 40.93 24.83 16.42
CA ILE A 701 40.43 25.36 15.16
C ILE A 701 41.57 25.50 14.13
N ASP A 702 41.47 24.75 13.02
CA ASP A 702 42.54 24.59 12.01
C ASP A 702 42.23 25.25 10.64
N ILE A 703 41.11 25.97 10.56
CA ILE A 703 40.60 26.61 9.34
C ILE A 703 40.33 28.10 9.54
N ASP A 704 40.65 28.91 8.51
CA ASP A 704 40.38 30.35 8.48
C ASP A 704 39.26 30.63 7.46
N PRO A 705 38.05 31.06 7.91
CA PRO A 705 36.90 31.27 7.04
C PRO A 705 37.04 32.47 6.09
N GLU A 706 38.02 33.35 6.28
CA GLU A 706 38.32 34.42 5.31
C GLU A 706 39.17 33.92 4.13
N THR A 707 39.73 32.70 4.21
CA THR A 707 40.63 32.12 3.19
C THR A 707 40.05 30.98 2.36
N GLU A 708 39.10 30.20 2.89
CA GLU A 708 38.52 29.04 2.19
C GLU A 708 37.09 29.30 1.69
N SER A 709 36.92 29.41 0.37
CA SER A 709 35.64 29.69 -0.29
C SER A 709 34.76 28.44 -0.42
N PHE A 710 34.27 27.90 0.69
CA PHE A 710 33.32 26.77 0.72
C PHE A 710 32.06 27.11 1.53
N GLN A 711 30.90 26.66 1.02
CA GLN A 711 29.62 26.75 1.72
C GLN A 711 28.80 25.48 1.45
N HIS A 712 28.18 24.92 2.49
CA HIS A 712 27.27 23.79 2.42
C HIS A 712 25.84 24.25 2.74
N THR A 713 25.04 24.50 1.71
CA THR A 713 23.71 25.13 1.84
C THR A 713 22.60 24.19 2.30
N SER A 714 22.77 22.87 2.15
CA SER A 714 21.71 21.88 2.38
C SER A 714 21.58 21.43 3.84
N LEU A 715 22.61 21.66 4.66
CA LEU A 715 22.66 21.19 6.05
C LEU A 715 21.83 22.14 6.93
N GLN A 716 20.75 21.62 7.51
CA GLN A 716 19.86 22.35 8.41
C GLN A 716 20.14 22.02 9.88
N LYS A 717 20.44 20.75 10.16
CA LYS A 717 20.60 20.24 11.53
C LYS A 717 22.05 19.80 11.73
N PHE A 718 22.76 20.49 12.62
CA PHE A 718 24.11 20.11 13.03
C PHE A 718 24.13 19.87 14.53
N ASN A 719 24.66 18.72 14.96
CA ASN A 719 24.80 18.35 16.36
C ASN A 719 26.23 17.92 16.65
N VAL A 720 26.87 18.57 17.61
CA VAL A 720 28.28 18.33 17.99
C VAL A 720 28.43 17.39 19.19
N GLY A 721 27.32 16.91 19.76
CA GLY A 721 27.33 16.01 20.92
C GLY A 721 28.04 16.62 22.13
N PHE A 722 29.05 15.91 22.64
CA PHE A 722 29.89 16.29 23.78
C PHE A 722 31.19 17.01 23.39
N SER A 723 31.24 17.65 22.20
CA SER A 723 32.43 18.40 21.77
C SER A 723 32.62 19.68 22.60
N ASN A 724 33.84 19.95 23.08
CA ASN A 724 34.17 21.23 23.71
C ASN A 724 34.58 22.29 22.67
N VAL A 725 34.39 23.56 23.02
CA VAL A 725 34.81 24.73 22.22
C VAL A 725 35.47 25.76 23.14
N GLU A 726 36.64 26.26 22.75
CA GLU A 726 37.33 27.35 23.49
C GLU A 726 37.11 28.73 22.83
N ASP A 727 37.30 28.84 21.50
CA ASP A 727 37.01 30.08 20.78
C ASP A 727 35.59 30.09 20.22
N VAL A 728 34.68 30.60 21.05
CA VAL A 728 33.26 30.79 20.76
C VAL A 728 33.02 31.68 19.53
N GLU A 729 33.85 32.72 19.31
CA GLU A 729 33.62 33.67 18.21
C GLU A 729 34.12 33.10 16.88
N ALA A 730 35.30 32.47 16.86
CA ALA A 730 35.82 31.80 15.68
C ALA A 730 34.90 30.64 15.24
N ALA A 731 34.44 29.80 16.18
CA ALA A 731 33.48 28.73 15.88
C ALA A 731 32.17 29.29 15.27
N ALA A 732 31.59 30.33 15.87
CA ALA A 732 30.38 30.97 15.36
C ALA A 732 30.57 31.56 13.95
N ARG A 733 31.72 32.21 13.69
CA ARG A 733 32.08 32.76 12.37
C ARG A 733 32.26 31.67 11.31
N ILE A 734 32.91 30.55 11.65
CA ILE A 734 33.12 29.41 10.74
C ILE A 734 31.77 28.81 10.35
N ILE A 735 30.91 28.52 11.33
CA ILE A 735 29.58 27.94 11.10
C ILE A 735 28.69 28.90 10.31
N PHE A 736 28.67 30.19 10.66
CA PHE A 736 27.93 31.22 9.90
C PHE A 736 28.37 31.30 8.44
N THR A 737 29.69 31.22 8.19
CA THR A 737 30.26 31.39 6.84
C THR A 737 30.11 30.14 5.97
N MET A 738 30.37 28.95 6.53
CA MET A 738 30.43 27.70 5.77
C MET A 738 29.17 26.84 5.86
N LEU A 739 28.33 26.98 6.90
CA LEU A 739 27.10 26.21 7.12
C LEU A 739 25.86 27.13 7.21
N PRO A 740 25.58 27.98 6.21
CA PRO A 740 24.57 29.04 6.33
C PRO A 740 23.15 28.53 6.66
N GLY A 741 22.81 27.29 6.25
CA GLY A 741 21.54 26.64 6.51
C GLY A 741 21.31 26.19 7.96
N VAL A 742 22.36 26.06 8.78
CA VAL A 742 22.25 25.61 10.18
C VAL A 742 21.72 26.74 11.04
N GLU A 743 20.48 26.65 11.52
CA GLU A 743 19.87 27.67 12.39
C GLU A 743 20.51 27.69 13.78
N GLN A 744 20.58 26.51 14.42
CA GLN A 744 21.16 26.32 15.74
C GLN A 744 22.00 25.03 15.75
N VAL A 745 23.16 25.07 16.40
CA VAL A 745 23.96 23.89 16.70
C VAL A 745 23.41 23.21 17.94
N ARG A 746 23.02 21.94 17.80
CA ARG A 746 22.64 21.08 18.92
C ARG A 746 23.89 20.53 19.61
N HIS A 747 23.78 20.27 20.90
CA HIS A 747 24.83 19.77 21.78
C HIS A 747 24.17 18.97 22.91
N ALA A 748 24.95 18.28 23.74
CA ALA A 748 24.43 17.37 24.77
C ALA A 748 24.47 17.91 26.21
N ASP A 749 25.28 18.93 26.51
CA ASP A 749 25.46 19.54 27.83
C ASP A 749 25.26 21.06 27.78
N GLU A 750 24.74 21.68 28.85
CA GLU A 750 24.66 23.16 28.98
C GLU A 750 26.07 23.79 29.01
N ASN A 751 26.59 24.16 27.84
CA ASN A 751 28.02 24.42 27.63
C ASN A 751 28.26 25.65 26.72
N GLU A 752 29.52 25.98 26.43
CA GLU A 752 29.92 27.17 25.64
C GLU A 752 29.25 27.31 24.26
N TRP A 753 28.73 26.21 23.70
CA TRP A 753 27.92 26.20 22.47
C TRP A 753 26.65 27.06 22.54
N ASP A 754 26.07 27.29 23.72
CA ASP A 754 24.96 28.24 23.88
C ASP A 754 25.39 29.70 23.73
N LYS A 755 26.69 29.99 23.82
CA LYS A 755 27.25 31.29 23.44
C LYS A 755 27.56 31.32 21.95
N VAL A 756 28.00 30.20 21.34
CA VAL A 756 28.19 30.07 19.88
C VAL A 756 26.86 30.32 19.16
N ASN A 757 25.77 29.68 19.60
CA ASN A 757 24.42 29.87 19.07
C ASN A 757 23.96 31.34 19.14
N LYS A 758 24.18 32.03 20.27
CA LYS A 758 23.85 33.46 20.42
C LYS A 758 24.68 34.38 19.50
N HIS A 759 25.94 34.03 19.22
CA HIS A 759 26.75 34.76 18.23
C HIS A 759 26.29 34.45 16.79
N LEU A 760 25.87 33.22 16.50
CA LEU A 760 25.31 32.82 15.20
C LEU A 760 24.01 33.58 14.89
N GLU A 761 23.09 33.69 15.86
CA GLU A 761 21.87 34.52 15.76
C GLU A 761 22.20 36.00 15.49
N TYR A 762 23.18 36.56 16.20
CA TYR A 762 23.62 37.94 16.01
C TYR A 762 24.21 38.18 14.61
N LEU A 763 25.09 37.27 14.13
CA LEU A 763 25.67 37.34 12.80
C LEU A 763 24.59 37.27 11.72
N LYS A 764 23.65 36.31 11.81
CA LYS A 764 22.51 36.17 10.89
C LYS A 764 21.63 37.43 10.89
N SER A 765 21.29 37.96 12.06
CA SER A 765 20.51 39.20 12.21
C SER A 765 21.22 40.40 11.55
N SER A 766 22.53 40.52 11.74
CA SER A 766 23.33 41.60 11.14
C SER A 766 23.43 41.50 9.61
N ALA A 767 23.44 40.28 9.06
CA ALA A 767 23.48 40.06 7.61
C ALA A 767 22.11 40.31 6.95
N ALA A 768 21.01 39.90 7.59
CA ALA A 768 19.65 40.19 7.13
C ALA A 768 19.40 41.71 7.00
N LEU A 769 19.86 42.49 7.98
CA LEU A 769 19.78 43.96 7.94
C LEU A 769 20.58 44.57 6.76
N ARG A 770 21.79 44.07 6.48
CA ARG A 770 22.60 44.54 5.33
C ARG A 770 21.97 44.21 3.98
N HIS A 771 21.18 43.14 3.88
CA HIS A 771 20.45 42.80 2.65
C HIS A 771 19.14 43.59 2.46
N GLN A 772 18.73 44.42 3.43
CA GLN A 772 17.55 45.30 3.33
C GLN A 772 17.91 46.76 3.00
N GLU A 773 19.20 47.15 3.00
CA GLU A 773 19.62 48.45 2.49
C GLU A 773 19.55 48.47 0.95
N PRO A 774 18.89 49.47 0.32
CA PRO A 774 18.85 49.57 -1.12
C PRO A 774 20.24 49.91 -1.69
N ALA A 775 20.61 49.27 -2.80
CA ALA A 775 21.89 49.51 -3.44
C ALA A 775 22.05 51.01 -3.82
N PRO A 776 23.22 51.63 -3.58
CA PRO A 776 23.42 53.04 -3.88
C PRO A 776 23.50 53.29 -5.40
N ASP A 777 22.64 54.17 -5.90
CA ASP A 777 22.67 54.64 -7.29
C ASP A 777 24.06 55.20 -7.66
N THR A 778 24.72 54.60 -8.65
CA THR A 778 25.98 55.06 -9.27
C THR A 778 26.03 54.76 -10.76
#